data_AF-A0A1C5PCU5-F1
#
_entry.id   AF-A0A1C5PCU5-F1
#
_cell.length_a   1.000
_cell.length_b   1.000
_cell.length_c   1.000
_cell.angle_alpha   90.00
_cell.angle_beta   90.00
_cell.angle_gamma   90.00
#
_symmetry.space_group_name_H-M   'P 1'
#
loop_
_entity.id
_entity.type
_entity.pdbx_description
1 polymer ?
#
loop_
_entity_poly.entity_id
_entity_poly.type
_entity_poly.pdbx_seq_one_letter_code
_entity_poly.pdbx_strand_id
1 'polypeptide(L)'
;MKLISSNQLDRIKKIIDESIDGTYYGEYSTQDDYQIAYQTSKLRENLINWYDFDSNAEMLVIENGCGALIPFFSKKVLKVDVLQNNSSLNKIISMRCNNINLIDRCLEEFDTEKRYKYIFVDDDFEYIHQYGFTLENYIQRLMSLLTSDGILLVATGNRLALRNLNGWFENKKLFSQIKNDIEDECIFYTKAEFESVLEKLDINNYKFYYPFPYKDFPRTVFTDGSNNFMDFGHHYNSIGDNRYKFFDERRMYNELQDKNIVDAFSNAFLIEIGKDKAQLCKTIFAKNQYYIGKQYKVVTKIYGTENDYYAKKIPLTNEARNHLYEFYKDSLKMKNTKHFNYIKYDLEKDGSLHMPFIKGNSLSKILANNLNSYLHNIYNSKSMLLNELKKEFSNLYSAMKEDAILCNPSKIFNDEFKQYYGNEIIDKQLLCFETSTLDLHLDHIYKRVNNVYDVIDLDPVALFYVPIDYLMWSVIESWIYTYVKNNKTAEKVISTDIICNMIGLDISNIGIFNTWKRNHFLDNDGKSQLVPFYSKEYLPKFINYSSLGENGIEKNSNDRRSDFGKKYSYFEMTSNSNFIIYGASAIGGAVKTILNYYNYGHILGFIDKRYNEISTAHGLPVWSIKDAPKEEGIIVYIGIKNVFDQEEIAKQLVDYGYTNIIFMPKAIIRGDDNEQMKKISDVYNFIIDLKGKDLSKFSFYDKELIPKTTEFEKIELKDSAIISNQDNKYIVNMPIQYLFTAQQHINPTYPWAEQSIISLVPHTLLYNYLWNGGKDNTNLYVNFCAYGARGSGVKMTEGWKKNLVENRLTVLSSMKRSLEEDADFFIRNAPEALYNEEYNYFNLNGGRHRAALFVFENYYKMPVMIDKDSYNKFINKEVVKEIEQYLNNNDIKLENPVSHPYFYDLDSKRPQYYQIVIKKIIEYLSKESLEKYDYIDFKKHSFGIISHDHGELKRMLNVCHFGVKQINEITDFDMLLDKLFKIQNHKLINNYDYLFIDETINDVASSYEKIDYSNEFKKVFILKVHNQDMIISKYIDITKYKENIITSSFFNEAHVDILCLEKE
;
A
#
# COMPACT_ATOMS: atom_id res chain seq x y z
N MET A 1 32.45 -1.64 -3.36
CA MET A 1 32.41 -1.52 -4.82
C MET A 1 32.14 -2.86 -5.47
N LYS A 2 31.18 -2.96 -6.40
CA LYS A 2 31.17 -4.10 -7.34
C LYS A 2 32.50 -4.10 -8.10
N LEU A 3 33.09 -5.27 -8.33
CA LEU A 3 34.20 -5.40 -9.26
C LEU A 3 33.79 -4.80 -10.61
N ILE A 4 34.50 -3.76 -11.05
CA ILE A 4 34.25 -3.10 -12.34
C ILE A 4 34.57 -4.12 -13.42
N SER A 5 33.56 -4.55 -14.18
CA SER A 5 33.75 -5.50 -15.28
C SER A 5 34.60 -4.87 -16.39
N SER A 6 35.27 -5.70 -17.19
CA SER A 6 36.07 -5.23 -18.32
C SER A 6 35.28 -4.33 -19.29
N ASN A 7 34.00 -4.67 -19.55
CA ASN A 7 33.12 -3.87 -20.41
C ASN A 7 32.81 -2.50 -19.80
N GLN A 8 32.49 -2.44 -18.50
CA GLN A 8 32.29 -1.17 -17.79
C GLN A 8 33.57 -0.34 -17.81
N LEU A 9 34.72 -0.98 -17.59
CA LEU A 9 36.03 -0.33 -17.59
C LEU A 9 36.33 0.35 -18.94
N ASP A 10 36.05 -0.33 -20.04
CA ASP A 10 36.28 0.21 -21.39
C ASP A 10 35.29 1.34 -21.72
N ARG A 11 34.03 1.22 -21.29
CA ARG A 11 33.05 2.31 -21.40
C ARG A 11 33.46 3.52 -20.56
N ILE A 12 33.94 3.33 -19.34
CA ILE A 12 34.46 4.39 -18.47
C ILE A 12 35.65 5.09 -19.13
N LYS A 13 36.63 4.35 -19.67
CA LYS A 13 37.76 4.94 -20.41
C LYS A 13 37.28 5.80 -21.57
N LYS A 14 36.34 5.29 -22.38
CA LYS A 14 35.78 6.04 -23.50
C LYS A 14 35.13 7.36 -23.06
N ILE A 15 34.35 7.35 -21.99
CA ILE A 15 33.72 8.57 -21.45
C ILE A 15 34.77 9.56 -20.93
N ILE A 16 35.83 9.07 -20.28
CA ILE A 16 36.95 9.90 -19.80
C ILE A 16 37.72 10.53 -20.98
N ASP A 17 37.96 9.77 -22.04
CA ASP A 17 38.63 10.26 -23.26
C ASP A 17 37.79 11.35 -23.96
N GLU A 18 36.47 11.23 -23.94
CA GLU A 18 35.53 12.23 -24.48
C GLU A 18 35.37 13.45 -23.55
N SER A 19 35.59 13.28 -22.24
CA SER A 19 35.44 14.35 -21.23
C SER A 19 36.38 14.18 -20.03
N ILE A 20 37.56 14.81 -20.13
CA ILE A 20 38.64 14.73 -19.12
C ILE A 20 38.20 15.29 -17.75
N ASP A 21 37.33 16.30 -17.72
CA ASP A 21 36.85 16.89 -16.47
C ASP A 21 35.66 16.13 -15.82
N GLY A 22 35.25 15.00 -16.43
CA GLY A 22 34.05 14.25 -16.08
C GLY A 22 32.81 14.77 -16.81
N THR A 23 31.78 13.94 -16.90
CA THR A 23 30.57 14.26 -17.66
C THR A 23 29.73 15.31 -16.90
N TYR A 24 29.77 16.56 -17.38
CA TYR A 24 28.84 17.62 -16.94
C TYR A 24 27.50 17.40 -17.63
N TYR A 25 27.45 17.43 -18.98
CA TYR A 25 26.31 17.00 -19.78
C TYR A 25 26.71 15.89 -20.77
N GLY A 26 25.95 14.79 -20.86
CA GLY A 26 25.78 14.00 -22.11
C GLY A 26 25.83 12.47 -21.99
N GLU A 27 24.92 11.83 -22.73
CA GLU A 27 24.99 10.46 -23.30
C GLU A 27 25.27 9.26 -22.40
N TYR A 28 24.78 9.27 -21.15
CA TYR A 28 24.40 7.98 -20.57
C TYR A 28 23.28 7.40 -21.43
N SER A 29 23.62 6.39 -22.21
CA SER A 29 22.65 5.61 -22.96
C SER A 29 21.77 4.84 -21.98
N THR A 30 20.64 4.32 -22.43
CA THR A 30 19.84 3.37 -21.64
C THR A 30 20.59 2.07 -21.31
N GLN A 31 21.80 1.88 -21.85
CA GLN A 31 22.68 0.73 -21.57
C GLN A 31 23.76 1.05 -20.53
N ASP A 32 24.00 2.32 -20.18
CA ASP A 32 24.95 2.67 -19.13
C ASP A 32 24.30 2.44 -17.75
N ASP A 33 25.07 1.91 -16.80
CA ASP A 33 24.60 1.60 -15.44
C ASP A 33 25.09 2.60 -14.40
N TYR A 34 24.58 2.46 -13.17
CA TYR A 34 24.94 3.32 -12.04
C TYR A 34 26.45 3.34 -11.76
N GLN A 35 27.15 2.23 -11.95
CA GLN A 35 28.58 2.15 -11.66
C GLN A 35 29.38 3.03 -12.63
N ILE A 36 28.99 3.08 -13.90
CA ILE A 36 29.57 4.00 -14.88
C ILE A 36 29.33 5.44 -14.44
N ALA A 37 28.10 5.79 -14.03
CA ALA A 37 27.77 7.14 -13.57
C ALA A 37 28.55 7.53 -12.29
N TYR A 38 28.65 6.63 -11.31
CA TYR A 38 29.43 6.82 -10.09
C TYR A 38 30.88 7.17 -10.42
N GLN A 39 31.49 6.47 -11.38
CA GLN A 39 32.88 6.70 -11.74
C GLN A 39 33.10 7.95 -12.60
N THR A 40 32.10 8.44 -13.33
CA THR A 40 32.30 9.46 -14.38
C THR A 40 31.60 10.79 -14.14
N SER A 41 30.57 10.80 -13.29
CA SER A 41 29.74 11.99 -13.09
C SER A 41 30.42 13.03 -12.20
N LYS A 42 30.34 14.29 -12.63
CA LYS A 42 30.83 15.43 -11.85
C LYS A 42 30.02 15.68 -10.57
N LEU A 43 28.81 15.13 -10.47
CA LEU A 43 27.94 15.31 -9.31
C LEU A 43 28.51 14.67 -8.04
N ARG A 44 29.48 13.75 -8.17
CA ARG A 44 30.29 13.22 -7.07
C ARG A 44 30.91 14.33 -6.22
N GLU A 45 31.36 15.42 -6.87
CA GLU A 45 32.03 16.52 -6.18
C GLU A 45 31.12 17.20 -5.14
N ASN A 46 29.80 17.10 -5.28
CA ASN A 46 28.87 17.66 -4.31
C ASN A 46 29.06 17.11 -2.89
N LEU A 47 29.70 15.94 -2.74
CA LEU A 47 30.07 15.37 -1.45
C LEU A 47 30.99 16.32 -0.66
N ILE A 48 31.92 17.00 -1.35
CA ILE A 48 33.04 17.68 -0.69
C ILE A 48 33.39 19.05 -1.29
N ASN A 49 32.73 19.49 -2.36
CA ASN A 49 33.02 20.76 -3.03
C ASN A 49 32.80 22.02 -2.17
N TRP A 50 32.01 21.88 -1.11
CA TRP A 50 31.74 22.89 -0.11
C TRP A 50 32.76 22.89 1.04
N TYR A 51 33.65 21.91 1.11
CA TYR A 51 34.63 21.84 2.18
C TYR A 51 35.74 22.89 1.96
N ASP A 52 36.18 23.54 3.05
CA ASP A 52 37.15 24.63 3.02
C ASP A 52 38.59 24.08 3.03
N PHE A 53 39.06 23.61 1.87
CA PHE A 53 40.44 23.12 1.72
C PHE A 53 41.47 24.25 1.73
N ASP A 54 42.64 23.98 2.31
CA ASP A 54 43.82 24.83 2.19
C ASP A 54 44.53 24.52 0.86
N SER A 55 44.65 25.53 0.00
CA SER A 55 45.29 25.39 -1.32
C SER A 55 46.78 25.05 -1.25
N ASN A 56 47.43 25.26 -0.11
CA ASN A 56 48.85 24.92 0.09
C ASN A 56 49.06 23.53 0.72
N ALA A 57 47.98 22.81 1.02
CA ALA A 57 48.05 21.53 1.68
C ALA A 57 48.53 20.40 0.77
N GLU A 58 49.12 19.38 1.37
CA GLU A 58 49.31 18.07 0.73
C GLU A 58 48.29 17.08 1.29
N MET A 59 47.67 16.31 0.38
CA MET A 59 46.60 15.36 0.69
C MET A 59 47.00 13.94 0.30
N LEU A 60 46.62 12.97 1.11
CA LEU A 60 46.59 11.56 0.76
C LEU A 60 45.14 11.13 0.50
N VAL A 61 44.87 10.51 -0.64
CA VAL A 61 43.58 9.89 -0.96
C VAL A 61 43.75 8.39 -0.99
N ILE A 62 42.95 7.68 -0.18
CA ILE A 62 42.88 6.21 -0.23
C ILE A 62 41.75 5.84 -1.19
N GLU A 63 42.11 5.17 -2.27
CA GLU A 63 41.24 4.96 -3.42
C GLU A 63 41.11 3.46 -3.72
N ASN A 64 39.89 3.02 -4.04
CA ASN A 64 39.59 1.66 -4.49
C ASN A 64 38.81 1.65 -5.83
N GLY A 65 38.58 2.83 -6.41
CA GLY A 65 37.86 3.06 -7.65
C GLY A 65 38.70 3.65 -8.78
N CYS A 66 38.01 4.25 -9.77
CA CYS A 66 38.64 4.91 -10.91
C CYS A 66 39.03 6.37 -10.63
N GLY A 67 39.03 6.84 -9.36
CA GLY A 67 39.50 8.17 -8.98
C GLY A 67 38.58 9.33 -9.41
N ALA A 68 37.27 9.20 -9.24
CA ALA A 68 36.29 10.20 -9.70
C ALA A 68 36.50 11.60 -9.07
N LEU A 69 36.96 11.68 -7.82
CA LEU A 69 37.21 12.93 -7.09
C LEU A 69 38.67 13.44 -7.21
N ILE A 70 39.58 12.65 -7.76
CA ILE A 70 41.00 13.03 -7.85
C ILE A 70 41.20 14.33 -8.67
N PRO A 71 40.55 14.55 -9.83
CA PRO A 71 40.66 15.81 -10.57
C PRO A 71 40.12 17.02 -9.81
N PHE A 72 39.20 16.82 -8.86
CA PHE A 72 38.72 17.88 -7.99
C PHE A 72 39.80 18.25 -6.98
N PHE A 73 40.33 17.27 -6.24
CA PHE A 73 41.33 17.50 -5.22
C PHE A 73 42.61 18.12 -5.78
N SER A 74 43.07 17.68 -6.96
CA SER A 74 44.27 18.23 -7.60
C SER A 74 44.16 19.70 -8.00
N LYS A 75 42.93 20.24 -8.09
CA LYS A 75 42.65 21.67 -8.30
C LYS A 75 42.46 22.44 -6.99
N LYS A 76 42.27 21.75 -5.86
CA LYS A 76 41.94 22.34 -4.55
C LYS A 76 43.10 22.39 -3.59
N VAL A 77 44.05 21.48 -3.69
CA VAL A 77 45.24 21.41 -2.82
C VAL A 77 46.52 21.44 -3.67
N LEU A 78 47.67 21.65 -3.03
CA LEU A 78 48.96 21.78 -3.72
C LEU A 78 49.38 20.46 -4.39
N LYS A 79 49.18 19.34 -3.68
CA LYS A 79 49.58 18.01 -4.14
C LYS A 79 48.64 16.94 -3.59
N VAL A 80 48.35 15.96 -4.45
CA VAL A 80 47.56 14.77 -4.11
C VAL A 80 48.41 13.53 -4.33
N ASP A 81 48.66 12.79 -3.25
CA ASP A 81 49.18 11.43 -3.31
C ASP A 81 47.98 10.47 -3.24
N VAL A 82 47.93 9.48 -4.12
CA VAL A 82 46.84 8.50 -4.22
C VAL A 82 47.38 7.12 -3.92
N LEU A 83 46.84 6.46 -2.90
CA LEU A 83 47.19 5.10 -2.52
C LEU A 83 46.16 4.14 -3.14
N GLN A 84 46.61 3.27 -4.04
CA GLN A 84 45.76 2.36 -4.81
C GLN A 84 46.58 1.16 -5.29
N ASN A 85 46.20 -0.06 -4.91
CA ASN A 85 46.96 -1.29 -5.17
C ASN A 85 46.48 -2.07 -6.42
N ASN A 86 45.92 -1.37 -7.42
CA ASN A 86 45.43 -1.97 -8.65
C ASN A 86 45.94 -1.21 -9.89
N SER A 87 46.83 -1.87 -10.63
CA SER A 87 47.46 -1.31 -11.83
C SER A 87 46.48 -0.86 -12.93
N SER A 88 45.34 -1.54 -13.09
CA SER A 88 44.33 -1.17 -14.10
C SER A 88 43.58 0.10 -13.70
N LEU A 89 43.27 0.26 -12.41
CA LEU A 89 42.66 1.48 -11.88
C LEU A 89 43.66 2.63 -11.89
N ASN A 90 44.91 2.39 -11.49
CA ASN A 90 46.01 3.37 -11.56
C ASN A 90 46.17 3.95 -12.97
N LYS A 91 46.08 3.11 -14.01
CA LYS A 91 46.08 3.58 -15.40
C LYS A 91 44.94 4.56 -15.68
N ILE A 92 43.72 4.28 -15.22
CA ILE A 92 42.56 5.16 -15.42
C ILE A 92 42.70 6.46 -14.63
N ILE A 93 43.14 6.39 -13.37
CA ILE A 93 43.36 7.58 -12.55
C ILE A 93 44.40 8.49 -13.23
N SER A 94 45.47 7.92 -13.79
CA SER A 94 46.48 8.68 -14.54
C SER A 94 45.93 9.35 -15.81
N MET A 95 44.90 8.79 -16.46
CA MET A 95 44.25 9.40 -17.62
C MET A 95 43.43 10.65 -17.24
N ARG A 96 42.95 10.73 -16.00
CA ARG A 96 42.11 11.84 -15.53
C ARG A 96 42.92 13.06 -15.09
N CYS A 97 44.11 12.83 -14.52
CA CYS A 97 44.93 13.89 -13.98
C CYS A 97 46.41 13.51 -13.97
N ASN A 98 47.24 14.40 -14.51
CA ASN A 98 48.69 14.20 -14.60
C ASN A 98 49.46 14.80 -13.41
N ASN A 99 48.81 15.59 -12.55
CA ASN A 99 49.45 16.29 -11.42
C ASN A 99 49.13 15.61 -10.08
N ILE A 100 49.38 14.30 -10.02
CA ILE A 100 49.18 13.47 -8.83
C ILE A 100 50.36 12.51 -8.70
N ASN A 101 50.57 11.98 -7.50
CA ASN A 101 51.52 10.91 -7.27
C ASN A 101 50.76 9.61 -6.96
N LEU A 102 50.82 8.63 -7.88
CA LEU A 102 50.21 7.31 -7.67
C LEU A 102 51.17 6.42 -6.87
N ILE A 103 50.65 5.81 -5.81
CA ILE A 103 51.38 4.91 -4.91
C ILE A 103 50.73 3.53 -5.01
N ASP A 104 51.38 2.62 -5.74
CA ASP A 104 50.89 1.24 -5.99
C ASP A 104 51.20 0.31 -4.80
N ARG A 105 50.50 0.54 -3.67
CA ARG A 105 50.59 -0.25 -2.44
C ARG A 105 49.26 -0.25 -1.69
N CYS A 106 49.08 -1.23 -0.79
CA CYS A 106 48.01 -1.22 0.21
C CYS A 106 48.42 -0.42 1.48
N LEU A 107 47.44 -0.06 2.32
CA LEU A 107 47.64 0.77 3.52
C LEU A 107 48.48 0.07 4.60
N GLU A 108 48.35 -1.25 4.69
CA GLU A 108 49.03 -2.15 5.61
C GLU A 108 50.55 -2.11 5.41
N GLU A 109 50.98 -2.02 4.15
CA GLU A 109 52.38 -1.95 3.74
C GLU A 109 52.87 -0.51 3.53
N PHE A 110 51.98 0.47 3.58
CA PHE A 110 52.30 1.86 3.30
C PHE A 110 52.93 2.53 4.52
N ASP A 111 54.24 2.40 4.69
CA ASP A 111 55.00 3.11 5.70
C ASP A 111 55.76 4.32 5.12
N THR A 112 55.64 5.47 5.76
CA THR A 112 56.26 6.72 5.31
C THR A 112 56.53 7.67 6.47
N GLU A 113 57.62 8.44 6.39
CA GLU A 113 57.87 9.56 7.31
C GLU A 113 57.05 10.80 6.95
N LYS A 114 56.52 10.87 5.72
CA LYS A 114 55.68 11.98 5.27
C LYS A 114 54.39 12.03 6.09
N ARG A 115 53.94 13.24 6.39
CA ARG A 115 52.65 13.50 7.06
C ARG A 115 51.80 14.41 6.20
N TYR A 116 50.50 14.17 6.20
CA TYR A 116 49.55 14.87 5.34
C TYR A 116 48.68 15.81 6.15
N LYS A 117 48.32 16.95 5.55
CA LYS A 117 47.34 17.87 6.13
C LYS A 117 45.92 17.30 6.00
N TYR A 118 45.64 16.62 4.90
CA TYR A 118 44.35 15.96 4.67
C TYR A 118 44.55 14.49 4.31
N ILE A 119 43.76 13.61 4.92
CA ILE A 119 43.56 12.24 4.42
C ILE A 119 42.08 12.11 4.06
N PHE A 120 41.78 11.64 2.86
CA PHE A 120 40.40 11.40 2.41
C PHE A 120 40.19 9.92 2.08
N VAL A 121 39.09 9.36 2.59
CA VAL A 121 38.66 7.97 2.35
C VAL A 121 37.18 7.98 1.98
N ASP A 122 36.83 7.30 0.88
CA ASP A 122 35.45 7.15 0.39
C ASP A 122 35.21 5.70 -0.07
N ASP A 123 35.74 5.32 -1.24
CA ASP A 123 35.43 4.04 -1.91
C ASP A 123 35.94 2.78 -1.17
N ASP A 124 36.88 2.95 -0.24
CA ASP A 124 37.61 1.87 0.43
C ASP A 124 37.11 1.56 1.85
N PHE A 125 36.37 2.49 2.47
CA PHE A 125 36.12 2.44 3.91
C PHE A 125 35.24 1.26 4.33
N GLU A 126 34.23 0.90 3.55
CA GLU A 126 33.35 -0.22 3.91
C GLU A 126 34.03 -1.60 3.79
N TYR A 127 35.28 -1.65 3.34
CA TYR A 127 36.06 -2.87 3.06
C TYR A 127 37.21 -3.09 4.04
N ILE A 128 37.40 -2.22 5.04
CA ILE A 128 38.57 -2.23 5.92
C ILE A 128 38.77 -3.56 6.68
N HIS A 129 37.70 -4.31 6.95
CA HIS A 129 37.79 -5.62 7.59
C HIS A 129 38.45 -6.67 6.72
N GLN A 130 38.31 -6.57 5.38
CA GLN A 130 38.97 -7.47 4.43
C GLN A 130 40.50 -7.28 4.44
N TYR A 131 40.94 -6.09 4.82
CA TYR A 131 42.34 -5.69 4.99
C TYR A 131 42.87 -6.00 6.40
N GLY A 132 42.07 -6.69 7.24
CA GLY A 132 42.45 -7.01 8.62
C GLY A 132 42.39 -5.83 9.58
N PHE A 133 41.76 -4.72 9.19
CA PHE A 133 41.52 -3.58 10.07
C PHE A 133 40.16 -3.67 10.78
N THR A 134 40.16 -3.27 12.04
CA THR A 134 39.00 -2.81 12.79
C THR A 134 38.80 -1.31 12.57
N LEU A 135 37.62 -0.78 12.89
CA LEU A 135 37.40 0.67 12.88
C LEU A 135 38.44 1.44 13.71
N GLU A 136 38.76 0.93 14.90
CA GLU A 136 39.70 1.55 15.85
C GLU A 136 41.12 1.62 15.31
N ASN A 137 41.71 0.49 14.92
CA ASN A 137 43.08 0.48 14.40
C ASN A 137 43.20 1.13 13.01
N TYR A 138 42.12 1.17 12.20
CA TYR A 138 42.10 1.90 10.93
C TYR A 138 42.18 3.42 11.17
N ILE A 139 41.31 3.96 12.03
CA ILE A 139 41.35 5.39 12.39
C ILE A 139 42.71 5.73 13.01
N GLN A 140 43.21 4.91 13.95
CA GLN A 140 44.52 5.13 14.56
C GLN A 140 45.64 5.15 13.52
N ARG A 141 45.63 4.22 12.55
CA ARG A 141 46.60 4.18 11.45
C ARG A 141 46.56 5.46 10.63
N LEU A 142 45.40 5.91 10.19
CA LEU A 142 45.27 7.14 9.40
C LEU A 142 45.68 8.38 10.19
N MET A 143 45.26 8.48 11.46
CA MET A 143 45.65 9.59 12.34
C MET A 143 47.18 9.68 12.53
N SER A 144 47.88 8.55 12.49
CA SER A 144 49.36 8.51 12.57
C SER A 144 50.05 9.13 11.35
N LEU A 145 49.37 9.17 10.20
CA LEU A 145 49.85 9.74 8.94
C LEU A 145 49.51 11.24 8.80
N LEU A 146 48.74 11.81 9.72
CA LEU A 146 48.40 13.23 9.72
C LEU A 146 49.47 14.10 10.38
N THR A 147 49.63 15.34 9.88
CA THR A 147 50.32 16.40 10.62
C THR A 147 49.60 16.71 11.94
N SER A 148 50.20 17.52 12.81
CA SER A 148 49.60 17.93 14.09
C SER A 148 48.33 18.77 13.93
N ASP A 149 48.20 19.45 12.79
CA ASP A 149 47.04 20.26 12.39
C ASP A 149 46.20 19.54 11.32
N GLY A 150 46.47 18.25 11.08
CA GLY A 150 45.86 17.48 10.01
C GLY A 150 44.42 17.05 10.31
N ILE A 151 43.68 16.79 9.24
CA ILE A 151 42.29 16.35 9.24
C ILE A 151 42.12 15.06 8.44
N LEU A 152 41.45 14.09 9.04
CA LEU A 152 40.94 12.89 8.39
C LEU A 152 39.47 13.12 7.98
N LEU A 153 39.16 12.83 6.73
CA LEU A 153 37.83 12.88 6.14
C LEU A 153 37.43 11.48 5.71
N VAL A 154 36.37 10.93 6.32
CA VAL A 154 35.84 9.60 6.02
C VAL A 154 34.41 9.71 5.52
N ALA A 155 34.17 9.40 4.25
CA ALA A 155 32.84 9.24 3.70
C ALA A 155 32.42 7.76 3.79
N THR A 156 31.24 7.49 4.35
CA THR A 156 30.74 6.12 4.46
C THR A 156 29.22 6.07 4.54
N GLY A 157 28.63 4.93 4.16
CA GLY A 157 27.22 4.65 4.45
C GLY A 157 26.95 4.48 5.95
N ASN A 158 25.73 4.79 6.38
CA ASN A 158 25.27 4.48 7.73
C ASN A 158 24.57 3.12 7.76
N ARG A 159 24.91 2.28 8.74
CA ARG A 159 24.20 1.00 8.96
C ARG A 159 22.71 1.20 9.23
N LEU A 160 22.36 2.21 10.03
CA LEU A 160 20.97 2.56 10.38
C LEU A 160 20.37 3.60 9.42
N ALA A 161 20.94 3.74 8.22
CA ALA A 161 20.44 4.65 7.19
C ALA A 161 18.94 4.45 6.95
N LEU A 162 18.18 5.55 6.95
CA LEU A 162 16.75 5.50 6.74
C LEU A 162 16.37 4.89 5.39
N ARG A 163 17.18 5.12 4.34
CA ARG A 163 17.01 4.49 3.03
C ARG A 163 17.12 2.96 3.09
N ASN A 164 17.98 2.43 3.99
CA ASN A 164 18.18 0.99 4.15
C ASN A 164 16.97 0.40 4.89
N LEU A 165 16.51 1.05 5.96
CA LEU A 165 15.29 0.69 6.70
C LEU A 165 14.04 0.79 5.82
N ASN A 166 14.01 1.74 4.91
CA ASN A 166 12.95 1.89 3.93
C ASN A 166 13.12 0.98 2.71
N GLY A 167 14.05 0.01 2.75
CA GLY A 167 14.04 -1.12 1.83
C GLY A 167 14.96 -1.03 0.63
N TRP A 168 16.11 -0.39 0.74
CA TRP A 168 17.15 -0.43 -0.29
C TRP A 168 17.76 -1.85 -0.42
N PHE A 169 17.78 -2.42 -1.65
CA PHE A 169 18.35 -3.75 -1.92
C PHE A 169 19.08 -3.78 -3.28
N GLU A 170 20.36 -3.41 -3.31
CA GLU A 170 21.18 -3.56 -4.52
C GLU A 170 21.65 -5.01 -4.70
N ASN A 171 20.86 -5.88 -5.35
CA ASN A 171 21.20 -7.30 -5.58
C ASN A 171 21.60 -8.08 -4.31
N LYS A 172 21.36 -7.49 -3.14
CA LYS A 172 21.61 -8.02 -1.81
C LYS A 172 20.29 -8.50 -1.22
N LYS A 173 20.37 -9.42 -0.26
CA LYS A 173 19.20 -9.77 0.56
C LYS A 173 18.71 -8.50 1.27
N LEU A 174 17.40 -8.30 1.26
CA LEU A 174 16.77 -7.17 1.94
C LEU A 174 17.27 -7.07 3.39
N PHE A 175 17.67 -5.86 3.80
CA PHE A 175 18.22 -5.54 5.13
C PHE A 175 19.58 -6.14 5.48
N SER A 176 20.34 -6.73 4.54
CA SER A 176 21.66 -7.29 4.86
C SER A 176 22.62 -6.23 5.42
N GLN A 177 22.54 -4.99 4.92
CA GLN A 177 23.38 -3.87 5.36
C GLN A 177 23.12 -3.44 6.80
N ILE A 178 21.96 -3.80 7.37
CA ILE A 178 21.61 -3.51 8.77
C ILE A 178 22.16 -4.61 9.69
N LYS A 179 22.17 -5.86 9.20
CA LYS A 179 22.59 -7.03 9.97
C LYS A 179 24.10 -7.10 10.18
N ASN A 180 24.91 -6.61 9.24
CA ASN A 180 26.38 -6.72 9.27
C ASN A 180 26.82 -8.17 9.58
N ASP A 181 26.40 -9.13 8.77
CA ASP A 181 26.81 -10.51 8.94
C ASP A 181 28.30 -10.64 8.51
N ILE A 182 29.09 -11.49 9.18
CA ILE A 182 30.56 -11.61 8.94
C ILE A 182 30.89 -12.08 7.51
N GLU A 183 29.92 -12.70 6.83
CA GLU A 183 30.02 -13.10 5.41
C GLU A 183 29.77 -11.94 4.43
N ASP A 184 29.43 -10.74 4.91
CA ASP A 184 29.15 -9.59 4.05
C ASP A 184 30.43 -9.02 3.41
N GLU A 185 30.35 -8.73 2.11
CA GLU A 185 31.43 -8.08 1.37
C GLU A 185 31.78 -6.68 1.93
N CYS A 186 30.85 -6.01 2.62
CA CYS A 186 31.05 -4.66 3.15
C CYS A 186 30.41 -4.48 4.53
N ILE A 187 31.07 -3.75 5.44
CA ILE A 187 30.57 -3.44 6.78
C ILE A 187 30.28 -1.95 6.89
N PHE A 188 29.09 -1.60 7.38
CA PHE A 188 28.73 -0.22 7.70
C PHE A 188 28.73 0.00 9.21
N TYR A 189 29.15 1.18 9.65
CA TYR A 189 29.16 1.56 11.07
C TYR A 189 28.10 2.63 11.36
N THR A 190 27.58 2.63 12.57
CA THR A 190 26.64 3.63 13.09
C THR A 190 27.39 4.82 13.68
N LYS A 191 26.70 5.97 13.81
CA LYS A 191 27.25 7.17 14.49
C LYS A 191 27.78 6.81 15.89
N ALA A 192 27.02 6.06 16.68
CA ALA A 192 27.40 5.65 18.03
C ALA A 192 28.66 4.76 18.07
N GLU A 193 28.86 3.89 17.07
CA GLU A 193 30.07 3.07 16.97
C GLU A 193 31.31 3.94 16.66
N PHE A 194 31.16 4.91 15.76
CA PHE A 194 32.21 5.91 15.52
C PHE A 194 32.53 6.70 16.78
N GLU A 195 31.52 7.26 17.45
CA GLU A 195 31.71 8.03 18.69
C GLU A 195 32.39 7.20 19.77
N SER A 196 31.99 5.94 19.95
CA SER A 196 32.63 5.04 20.91
C SER A 196 34.10 4.75 20.57
N VAL A 197 34.44 4.58 19.29
CA VAL A 197 35.83 4.39 18.87
C VAL A 197 36.64 5.68 19.05
N LEU A 198 36.09 6.84 18.69
CA LEU A 198 36.75 8.13 18.86
C LEU A 198 37.00 8.42 20.33
N GLU A 199 36.05 8.11 21.22
CA GLU A 199 36.20 8.21 22.66
C GLU A 199 37.32 7.29 23.18
N LYS A 200 37.36 6.01 22.76
CA LYS A 200 38.46 5.08 23.14
C LYS A 200 39.84 5.54 22.69
N LEU A 201 39.91 6.27 21.58
CA LEU A 201 41.14 6.83 21.04
C LEU A 201 41.48 8.22 21.64
N ASP A 202 40.71 8.70 22.62
CA ASP A 202 40.81 10.05 23.21
C ASP A 202 40.67 11.20 22.18
N ILE A 203 39.91 10.98 21.11
CA ILE A 203 39.67 11.95 20.04
C ILE A 203 38.34 12.67 20.28
N ASN A 204 38.44 13.92 20.75
CA ASN A 204 37.28 14.78 21.03
C ASN A 204 36.99 15.82 19.92
N ASN A 205 37.86 15.89 18.91
CA ASN A 205 37.82 16.93 17.88
C ASN A 205 37.31 16.33 16.57
N TYR A 206 35.99 16.14 16.48
CA TYR A 206 35.36 15.63 15.27
C TYR A 206 34.04 16.33 14.97
N LYS A 207 33.57 16.17 13.72
CA LYS A 207 32.30 16.68 13.25
C LYS A 207 31.67 15.72 12.26
N PHE A 208 30.37 15.47 12.45
CA PHE A 208 29.57 14.72 11.50
C PHE A 208 28.91 15.65 10.49
N TYR A 209 29.02 15.26 9.23
CA TYR A 209 28.25 15.79 8.13
C TYR A 209 27.33 14.69 7.61
N TYR A 210 26.14 15.08 7.17
CA TYR A 210 25.08 14.18 6.71
C TYR A 210 24.74 14.47 5.24
N PRO A 211 25.48 13.88 4.28
CA PRO A 211 25.19 14.01 2.86
C PRO A 211 23.82 13.42 2.51
N PHE A 212 22.97 14.22 1.86
CA PHE A 212 21.59 13.90 1.53
C PHE A 212 21.30 14.14 0.04
N PRO A 213 20.65 13.22 -0.68
CA PRO A 213 20.03 11.99 -0.16
C PRO A 213 21.00 10.85 0.13
N TYR A 214 22.21 10.86 -0.45
CA TYR A 214 23.27 9.90 -0.14
C TYR A 214 24.65 10.48 -0.50
N LYS A 215 25.73 9.90 0.05
CA LYS A 215 27.11 10.38 -0.14
C LYS A 215 27.58 10.38 -1.61
N ASP A 216 27.01 9.53 -2.44
CA ASP A 216 27.47 9.38 -3.81
C ASP A 216 27.06 10.57 -4.69
N PHE A 217 25.85 11.09 -4.50
CA PHE A 217 25.33 12.22 -5.28
C PHE A 217 24.52 13.19 -4.40
N PRO A 218 25.11 13.77 -3.34
CA PRO A 218 24.36 14.60 -2.43
C PRO A 218 23.94 15.90 -3.11
N ARG A 219 22.77 16.39 -2.71
CA ARG A 219 22.29 17.74 -3.02
C ARG A 219 22.55 18.69 -1.87
N THR A 220 22.43 18.17 -0.66
CA THR A 220 22.55 18.92 0.57
C THR A 220 23.44 18.16 1.53
N VAL A 221 24.22 18.87 2.32
CA VAL A 221 25.02 18.30 3.40
C VAL A 221 24.65 19.03 4.68
N PHE A 222 24.04 18.30 5.61
CA PHE A 222 23.67 18.81 6.92
C PHE A 222 24.78 18.54 7.94
N THR A 223 24.65 19.12 9.13
CA THR A 223 25.50 18.84 10.30
C THR A 223 24.64 18.82 11.56
N ASP A 224 25.20 18.42 12.70
CA ASP A 224 24.52 18.54 14.00
C ASP A 224 23.98 19.96 14.23
N GLY A 225 24.71 20.97 13.73
CA GLY A 225 24.34 22.38 13.86
C GLY A 225 23.27 22.88 12.90
N SER A 226 22.87 22.12 11.87
CA SER A 226 21.79 22.51 10.93
C SER A 226 20.61 21.55 10.91
N ASN A 227 20.78 20.35 11.45
CA ASN A 227 19.78 19.28 11.46
C ASN A 227 18.45 19.67 12.10
N ASN A 228 18.38 20.71 12.94
CA ASN A 228 17.15 21.05 13.67
C ASN A 228 16.36 22.22 13.06
N PHE A 229 16.92 22.95 12.08
CA PHE A 229 16.25 24.11 11.48
C PHE A 229 16.29 24.14 9.96
N MET A 230 17.15 23.34 9.32
CA MET A 230 17.13 23.15 7.88
C MET A 230 16.32 21.92 7.54
N ASP A 231 15.40 22.04 6.58
CA ASP A 231 14.54 20.93 6.19
C ASP A 231 15.25 19.94 5.27
N PHE A 232 15.01 18.65 5.53
CA PHE A 232 15.29 17.60 4.56
C PHE A 232 14.36 17.78 3.35
N GLY A 233 14.96 17.90 2.16
CA GLY A 233 14.26 18.31 0.94
C GLY A 233 13.08 17.43 0.54
N HIS A 234 12.15 18.00 -0.23
CA HIS A 234 10.78 17.47 -0.36
C HIS A 234 10.53 16.45 -1.46
N HIS A 235 11.49 16.25 -2.38
CA HIS A 235 11.48 15.20 -3.40
C HIS A 235 12.91 14.91 -3.80
N TYR A 236 13.42 13.73 -3.46
CA TYR A 236 14.63 13.21 -4.06
C TYR A 236 14.29 11.89 -4.70
N ASN A 237 14.61 11.76 -5.98
CA ASN A 237 14.66 10.45 -6.59
C ASN A 237 15.91 9.79 -6.02
N SER A 238 15.73 8.67 -5.33
CA SER A 238 16.85 7.81 -4.98
C SER A 238 17.58 7.45 -6.27
N ILE A 239 18.91 7.56 -6.27
CA ILE A 239 19.75 7.31 -7.44
C ILE A 239 20.52 6.02 -7.16
N GLY A 240 20.62 5.15 -8.16
CA GLY A 240 21.16 3.81 -8.03
C GLY A 240 20.05 2.78 -7.87
N ASP A 241 20.20 1.89 -6.91
CA ASP A 241 19.45 0.64 -6.92
C ASP A 241 18.02 0.73 -6.40
N ASN A 242 17.26 -0.24 -6.89
CA ASN A 242 15.88 -0.50 -6.55
C ASN A 242 15.66 -0.61 -5.04
N ARG A 243 14.48 -0.16 -4.61
CA ARG A 243 14.08 -0.18 -3.21
C ARG A 243 12.60 -0.42 -3.01
N TYR A 244 12.23 -1.05 -1.91
CA TYR A 244 10.87 -0.97 -1.40
C TYR A 244 10.62 0.44 -0.83
N LYS A 245 9.36 0.75 -0.52
CA LYS A 245 8.96 1.95 0.23
C LYS A 245 8.01 1.54 1.35
N PHE A 246 8.59 1.14 2.49
CA PHE A 246 7.87 0.69 3.68
C PHE A 246 7.12 1.82 4.40
N PHE A 247 7.66 3.04 4.36
CA PHE A 247 7.06 4.20 4.99
C PHE A 247 7.32 5.48 4.19
N ASP A 248 6.61 6.56 4.55
CA ASP A 248 6.87 7.89 4.04
C ASP A 248 8.18 8.43 4.66
N GLU A 249 9.28 8.36 3.90
CA GLU A 249 10.59 8.84 4.34
C GLU A 249 10.60 10.29 4.74
N ARG A 250 9.87 11.14 4.01
CA ARG A 250 9.84 12.57 4.30
C ARG A 250 9.18 12.81 5.65
N ARG A 251 8.05 12.13 5.90
CA ARG A 251 7.41 12.14 7.22
C ARG A 251 8.36 11.66 8.30
N MET A 252 9.03 10.53 8.07
CA MET A 252 9.94 9.94 9.05
C MET A 252 11.15 10.84 9.33
N TYR A 253 11.75 11.46 8.32
CA TYR A 253 12.79 12.47 8.51
C TYR A 253 12.32 13.64 9.36
N ASN A 254 11.13 14.18 9.09
CA ASN A 254 10.55 15.27 9.90
C ASN A 254 10.29 14.81 11.34
N GLU A 255 9.71 13.63 11.55
CA GLU A 255 9.43 13.10 12.90
C GLU A 255 10.74 12.89 13.68
N LEU A 256 11.77 12.32 13.06
CA LEU A 256 13.08 12.13 13.68
C LEU A 256 13.79 13.47 13.97
N GLN A 257 13.61 14.46 13.09
CA GLN A 257 14.14 15.81 13.25
C GLN A 257 13.47 16.54 14.42
N ASP A 258 12.14 16.47 14.52
CA ASP A 258 11.36 17.04 15.64
C ASP A 258 11.73 16.41 16.99
N LYS A 259 12.27 15.19 16.98
CA LYS A 259 12.76 14.47 18.17
C LYS A 259 14.27 14.59 18.39
N ASN A 260 14.98 15.36 17.57
CA ASN A 260 16.44 15.54 17.61
C ASN A 260 17.23 14.22 17.56
N ILE A 261 16.80 13.25 16.73
CA ILE A 261 17.47 11.94 16.56
C ILE A 261 17.71 11.57 15.09
N VAL A 262 17.50 12.51 14.16
CA VAL A 262 17.63 12.28 12.71
C VAL A 262 19.05 11.99 12.24
N ASP A 263 20.03 12.47 12.99
CA ASP A 263 21.46 12.22 12.80
C ASP A 263 21.79 10.72 12.85
N ALA A 264 21.20 9.97 13.80
CA ALA A 264 21.41 8.52 13.93
C ALA A 264 20.88 7.72 12.71
N PHE A 265 19.88 8.26 12.00
CA PHE A 265 19.23 7.63 10.85
C PHE A 265 19.63 8.25 9.51
N SER A 266 20.55 9.22 9.50
CA SER A 266 21.04 9.84 8.27
C SER A 266 21.61 8.79 7.33
N ASN A 267 21.38 8.93 6.02
CA ASN A 267 21.70 7.83 5.10
C ASN A 267 23.20 7.52 4.97
N ALA A 268 24.04 8.51 5.20
CA ALA A 268 25.49 8.41 5.12
C ALA A 268 26.15 9.46 6.01
N PHE A 269 27.43 9.29 6.25
CA PHE A 269 28.27 10.23 6.97
C PHE A 269 29.41 10.69 6.08
N LEU A 270 29.78 11.96 6.21
CA LEU A 270 31.15 12.41 6.01
C LEU A 270 31.64 12.84 7.38
N ILE A 271 32.68 12.21 7.89
CA ILE A 271 33.19 12.43 9.24
C ILE A 271 34.51 13.16 9.13
N GLU A 272 34.58 14.32 9.76
CA GLU A 272 35.78 15.13 9.87
C GLU A 272 36.40 14.90 11.25
N ILE A 273 37.64 14.43 11.28
CA ILE A 273 38.35 14.09 12.51
C ILE A 273 39.68 14.85 12.51
N GLY A 274 39.88 15.71 13.49
CA GLY A 274 41.09 16.52 13.63
C GLY A 274 41.85 16.24 14.91
N LYS A 275 43.10 16.69 14.96
CA LYS A 275 43.88 16.75 16.22
C LYS A 275 43.61 18.04 16.99
N ASP A 276 43.17 19.09 16.31
CA ASP A 276 42.87 20.40 16.88
C ASP A 276 41.49 20.89 16.39
N LYS A 277 40.62 21.25 17.34
CA LYS A 277 39.28 21.78 17.08
C LYS A 277 39.29 23.04 16.21
N ALA A 278 40.33 23.87 16.31
CA ALA A 278 40.43 25.11 15.54
C ALA A 278 40.60 24.87 14.04
N GLN A 279 41.01 23.66 13.65
CA GLN A 279 41.19 23.26 12.26
C GLN A 279 39.91 22.72 11.61
N LEU A 280 38.86 22.46 12.40
CA LEU A 280 37.61 21.92 11.88
C LEU A 280 36.86 22.94 11.02
N CYS A 281 36.22 22.47 9.95
CA CYS A 281 35.50 23.29 9.00
C CYS A 281 34.29 23.99 9.65
N LYS A 282 34.14 25.28 9.35
CA LYS A 282 33.11 26.16 9.94
C LYS A 282 31.75 26.05 9.26
N THR A 283 31.67 25.40 8.11
CA THR A 283 30.43 25.25 7.35
C THR A 283 29.46 24.34 8.11
N ILE A 284 28.27 24.82 8.46
CA ILE A 284 27.27 24.03 9.21
C ILE A 284 26.17 23.46 8.31
N PHE A 285 26.08 23.93 7.07
CA PHE A 285 25.16 23.43 6.05
C PHE A 285 25.69 23.78 4.67
N ALA A 286 25.50 22.89 3.70
CA ALA A 286 25.79 23.16 2.29
C ALA A 286 24.67 22.64 1.39
N LYS A 287 24.28 23.40 0.36
CA LYS A 287 23.31 23.00 -0.67
C LYS A 287 23.85 23.32 -2.05
N ASN A 288 23.98 22.30 -2.88
CA ASN A 288 24.39 22.41 -4.27
C ASN A 288 23.16 22.61 -5.17
N GLN A 289 23.26 23.53 -6.14
CA GLN A 289 22.29 23.62 -7.22
C GLN A 289 22.49 22.43 -8.19
N TYR A 290 21.39 21.76 -8.54
CA TYR A 290 21.42 20.52 -9.32
C TYR A 290 21.17 20.72 -10.82
N TYR A 291 21.19 21.97 -11.29
CA TYR A 291 21.10 22.33 -12.70
C TYR A 291 22.50 22.24 -13.32
N ILE A 292 22.60 21.53 -14.43
CA ILE A 292 23.84 20.85 -14.81
C ILE A 292 24.76 21.74 -15.67
N GLY A 293 24.31 22.96 -16.00
CA GLY A 293 25.10 23.99 -16.70
C GLY A 293 26.28 24.48 -15.88
N LYS A 294 27.45 24.68 -16.50
CA LYS A 294 28.61 25.27 -15.83
C LYS A 294 28.26 26.60 -15.17
N GLN A 295 27.36 27.39 -15.77
CA GLN A 295 26.86 28.66 -15.25
C GLN A 295 26.01 28.55 -13.99
N TYR A 296 25.43 27.37 -13.67
CA TYR A 296 24.59 27.16 -12.50
C TYR A 296 25.28 26.35 -11.40
N LYS A 297 26.61 26.13 -11.52
CA LYS A 297 27.41 25.42 -10.52
C LYS A 297 27.72 26.33 -9.32
N VAL A 298 26.71 26.50 -8.47
CA VAL A 298 26.77 27.29 -7.25
C VAL A 298 26.50 26.40 -6.04
N VAL A 299 27.28 26.59 -4.98
CA VAL A 299 27.01 26.00 -3.67
C VAL A 299 26.62 27.07 -2.67
N THR A 300 25.52 26.86 -1.96
CA THR A 300 25.08 27.73 -0.86
C THR A 300 25.56 27.13 0.45
N LYS A 301 26.36 27.87 1.21
CA LYS A 301 26.82 27.48 2.55
C LYS A 301 26.15 28.32 3.61
N ILE A 302 25.89 27.74 4.78
CA ILE A 302 25.53 28.50 5.98
C ILE A 302 26.68 28.39 6.97
N TYR A 303 26.96 29.52 7.59
CA TYR A 303 27.96 29.70 8.63
C TYR A 303 27.32 30.34 9.86
N GLY A 304 28.03 30.25 10.99
CA GLY A 304 27.68 30.98 12.22
C GLY A 304 27.18 30.07 13.34
N THR A 305 26.46 30.69 14.28
CA THR A 305 25.90 30.03 15.48
C THR A 305 24.43 30.38 15.60
N GLU A 306 23.68 29.73 16.51
CA GLU A 306 22.23 29.92 16.68
C GLU A 306 21.78 31.39 16.75
N ASN A 307 22.64 32.27 17.27
CA ASN A 307 22.34 33.70 17.39
C ASN A 307 22.60 34.50 16.11
N ASP A 308 23.51 34.06 15.24
CA ASP A 308 24.02 34.85 14.11
C ASP A 308 24.42 33.94 12.94
N TYR A 309 23.42 33.52 12.15
CA TYR A 309 23.64 32.75 10.92
C TYR A 309 23.71 33.68 9.72
N TYR A 310 24.54 33.32 8.74
CA TYR A 310 24.55 33.94 7.41
C TYR A 310 24.78 32.90 6.33
N ALA A 311 24.30 33.19 5.11
CA ALA A 311 24.46 32.33 3.95
C ALA A 311 25.45 32.93 2.96
N LYS A 312 26.22 32.07 2.27
CA LYS A 312 27.06 32.47 1.13
C LYS A 312 26.78 31.58 -0.07
N LYS A 313 26.47 32.18 -1.23
CA LYS A 313 26.46 31.49 -2.53
C LYS A 313 27.85 31.59 -3.15
N ILE A 314 28.49 30.46 -3.38
CA ILE A 314 29.87 30.38 -3.86
C ILE A 314 29.89 29.76 -5.26
N PRO A 315 30.52 30.41 -6.25
CA PRO A 315 30.64 29.86 -7.59
C PRO A 315 31.72 28.77 -7.64
N LEU A 316 31.40 27.63 -8.26
CA LEU A 316 32.33 26.51 -8.45
C LEU A 316 33.06 26.57 -9.81
N THR A 317 32.61 27.44 -10.71
CA THR A 317 33.17 27.66 -12.05
C THR A 317 33.26 29.16 -12.35
N ASN A 318 33.97 29.53 -13.42
CA ASN A 318 34.05 30.93 -13.85
C ASN A 318 32.70 31.42 -14.42
N GLU A 319 31.98 30.54 -15.11
CA GLU A 319 30.65 30.80 -15.65
C GLU A 319 29.65 31.05 -14.52
N ALA A 320 29.71 30.27 -13.43
CA ALA A 320 28.88 30.48 -12.26
C ALA A 320 29.21 31.79 -11.53
N ARG A 321 30.47 32.23 -11.56
CA ARG A 321 30.85 33.56 -11.04
C ARG A 321 30.15 34.67 -11.82
N ASN A 322 30.11 34.57 -13.14
CA ASN A 322 29.39 35.55 -13.98
C ASN A 322 27.89 35.52 -13.70
N HIS A 323 27.30 34.33 -13.57
CA HIS A 323 25.89 34.17 -13.22
C HIS A 323 25.56 34.81 -11.86
N LEU A 324 26.36 34.56 -10.80
CA LEU A 324 26.18 35.22 -9.51
C LEU A 324 26.34 36.74 -9.56
N TYR A 325 27.21 37.24 -10.44
CA TYR A 325 27.36 38.68 -10.65
C TYR A 325 26.12 39.31 -11.30
N GLU A 326 25.51 38.68 -12.31
CA GLU A 326 24.23 39.14 -12.86
C GLU A 326 23.12 39.06 -11.81
N PHE A 327 23.08 37.97 -11.04
CA PHE A 327 22.10 37.79 -9.97
C PHE A 327 22.20 38.89 -8.89
N TYR A 328 23.42 39.29 -8.52
CA TYR A 328 23.65 40.47 -7.68
C TYR A 328 23.08 41.74 -8.30
N LYS A 329 23.35 42.02 -9.59
CA LYS A 329 22.79 43.21 -10.27
C LYS A 329 21.27 43.20 -10.29
N ASP A 330 20.66 42.05 -10.56
CA ASP A 330 19.21 41.92 -10.60
C ASP A 330 18.59 42.13 -9.22
N SER A 331 19.26 41.66 -8.16
CA SER A 331 18.87 41.98 -6.78
C SER A 331 18.84 43.49 -6.54
N LEU A 332 19.80 44.26 -7.06
CA LEU A 332 19.85 45.73 -6.92
C LEU A 332 18.74 46.44 -7.71
N LYS A 333 18.35 45.91 -8.87
CA LYS A 333 17.27 46.49 -9.71
C LYS A 333 15.89 46.27 -9.11
N MET A 334 15.68 45.16 -8.41
CA MET A 334 14.40 44.85 -7.77
C MET A 334 14.05 45.92 -6.72
N LYS A 335 12.85 46.49 -6.76
CA LYS A 335 12.43 47.53 -5.80
C LYS A 335 11.54 46.94 -4.71
N ASN A 336 11.75 47.37 -3.47
CA ASN A 336 10.81 47.08 -2.39
C ASN A 336 9.48 47.79 -2.65
N THR A 337 8.40 47.12 -2.27
CA THR A 337 7.03 47.65 -2.35
C THR A 337 6.48 47.86 -0.94
N LYS A 338 5.19 48.23 -0.82
CA LYS A 338 4.55 48.40 0.49
C LYS A 338 4.50 47.09 1.28
N HIS A 339 4.29 45.96 0.62
CA HIS A 339 4.16 44.65 1.28
C HIS A 339 5.31 43.68 1.01
N PHE A 340 6.15 43.89 0.00
CA PHE A 340 7.25 42.97 -0.33
C PHE A 340 8.62 43.65 -0.16
N ASN A 341 9.42 43.09 0.76
CA ASN A 341 10.80 43.47 1.01
C ASN A 341 11.75 42.46 0.35
N TYR A 342 12.34 42.84 -0.78
CA TYR A 342 13.23 42.00 -1.56
C TYR A 342 14.67 42.14 -1.06
N ILE A 343 15.17 41.12 -0.38
CA ILE A 343 16.47 41.11 0.27
C ILE A 343 17.59 41.25 -0.75
N LYS A 344 18.47 42.23 -0.53
CA LYS A 344 19.65 42.51 -1.35
C LYS A 344 20.83 41.64 -0.91
N TYR A 345 21.78 41.44 -1.82
CA TYR A 345 22.98 40.64 -1.57
C TYR A 345 24.21 41.52 -1.60
N ASP A 346 25.26 41.09 -0.90
CA ASP A 346 26.58 41.71 -0.98
C ASP A 346 27.51 40.83 -1.81
N LEU A 347 28.17 41.41 -2.82
CA LEU A 347 29.17 40.71 -3.63
C LEU A 347 30.55 40.78 -2.94
N GLU A 348 31.14 39.63 -2.68
CA GLU A 348 32.48 39.51 -2.11
C GLU A 348 33.58 39.49 -3.19
N LYS A 349 34.83 39.70 -2.77
CA LYS A 349 36.00 39.77 -3.67
C LYS A 349 36.27 38.49 -4.45
N ASP A 350 35.91 37.33 -3.89
CA ASP A 350 36.07 36.02 -4.54
C ASP A 350 34.95 35.71 -5.55
N GLY A 351 33.94 36.59 -5.64
CA GLY A 351 32.75 36.44 -6.47
C GLY A 351 31.62 35.68 -5.79
N SER A 352 31.71 35.40 -4.49
CA SER A 352 30.59 34.86 -3.71
C SER A 352 29.58 35.95 -3.33
N LEU A 353 28.33 35.54 -3.10
CA LEU A 353 27.26 36.42 -2.61
C LEU A 353 27.01 36.14 -1.13
N HIS A 354 27.18 37.16 -0.30
CA HIS A 354 26.81 37.13 1.10
C HIS A 354 25.35 37.55 1.26
N MET A 355 24.60 36.76 2.03
CA MET A 355 23.15 36.89 2.21
C MET A 355 22.78 36.73 3.68
N PRO A 356 21.87 37.57 4.21
CA PRO A 356 21.38 37.38 5.57
C PRO A 356 20.58 36.08 5.66
N PHE A 357 20.75 35.33 6.75
CA PHE A 357 19.92 34.17 7.03
C PHE A 357 18.60 34.64 7.66
N ILE A 358 17.49 34.36 6.99
CA ILE A 358 16.18 34.72 7.51
C ILE A 358 15.69 33.66 8.50
N LYS A 359 15.66 34.01 9.79
CA LYS A 359 15.09 33.15 10.84
C LYS A 359 13.56 33.09 10.72
N GLY A 360 13.01 31.90 10.96
CA GLY A 360 11.59 31.60 10.95
C GLY A 360 11.20 30.66 9.82
N ASN A 361 9.91 30.31 9.76
CA ASN A 361 9.38 29.45 8.71
C ASN A 361 9.07 30.27 7.45
N SER A 362 9.46 29.74 6.29
CA SER A 362 8.94 30.23 5.00
C SER A 362 7.43 29.99 4.92
N LEU A 363 6.75 30.71 4.03
CA LEU A 363 5.32 30.54 3.81
C LEU A 363 5.01 29.11 3.35
N SER A 364 5.89 28.54 2.52
CA SER A 364 5.84 27.13 2.12
C SER A 364 5.83 26.17 3.31
N LYS A 365 6.74 26.37 4.27
CA LYS A 365 6.81 25.57 5.51
C LYS A 365 5.59 25.76 6.40
N ILE A 366 5.06 26.98 6.52
CA ILE A 366 3.82 27.25 7.25
C ILE A 366 2.65 26.44 6.65
N LEU A 367 2.47 26.52 5.33
CA LEU A 367 1.42 25.78 4.62
C LEU A 367 1.64 24.25 4.74
N ALA A 368 2.89 23.79 4.64
CA ALA A 368 3.26 22.39 4.79
C ALA A 368 2.94 21.85 6.20
N ASN A 369 3.22 22.63 7.24
CA ASN A 369 2.91 22.26 8.62
C ASN A 369 1.39 22.15 8.83
N ASN A 370 0.59 23.04 8.21
CA ASN A 370 -0.86 22.93 8.23
C ASN A 370 -1.35 21.66 7.53
N LEU A 371 -0.80 21.35 6.34
CA LEU A 371 -1.11 20.12 5.61
C LEU A 371 -0.73 18.88 6.41
N ASN A 372 0.48 18.82 6.98
CA ASN A 372 0.94 17.70 7.79
C ASN A 372 0.07 17.51 9.04
N SER A 373 -0.29 18.60 9.73
CA SER A 373 -1.19 18.56 10.89
C SER A 373 -2.55 17.94 10.54
N TYR A 374 -3.05 18.21 9.33
CA TYR A 374 -4.25 17.56 8.80
C TYR A 374 -4.02 16.08 8.45
N LEU A 375 -2.96 15.77 7.68
CA LEU A 375 -2.65 14.41 7.23
C LEU A 375 -2.42 13.43 8.38
N HIS A 376 -2.02 13.92 9.55
CA HIS A 376 -1.72 13.11 10.72
C HIS A 376 -2.84 13.07 11.77
N ASN A 377 -4.01 13.66 11.50
CA ASN A 377 -5.12 13.77 12.45
C ASN A 377 -4.68 14.36 13.81
N ILE A 378 -3.64 15.21 13.81
CA ILE A 378 -3.03 15.66 15.06
C ILE A 378 -3.95 16.67 15.76
N TYR A 379 -4.64 17.57 15.03
CA TYR A 379 -5.67 18.48 15.60
C TYR A 379 -6.69 19.10 14.59
N ASN A 380 -6.70 18.75 13.30
CA ASN A 380 -7.36 19.60 12.26
C ASN A 380 -8.39 18.89 11.38
N SER A 381 -9.57 19.50 11.21
CA SER A 381 -10.57 19.13 10.19
C SER A 381 -10.17 19.66 8.80
N LYS A 382 -10.70 19.07 7.72
CA LYS A 382 -10.54 19.57 6.33
C LYS A 382 -10.88 21.06 6.23
N SER A 383 -11.92 21.51 6.94
CA SER A 383 -12.33 22.92 6.94
C SER A 383 -11.29 23.84 7.57
N MET A 384 -10.63 23.41 8.66
CA MET A 384 -9.55 24.18 9.30
C MET A 384 -8.33 24.29 8.38
N LEU A 385 -7.93 23.18 7.76
CA LEU A 385 -6.86 23.19 6.76
C LEU A 385 -7.18 24.19 5.64
N LEU A 386 -8.35 24.06 5.01
CA LEU A 386 -8.76 24.94 3.92
C LEU A 386 -8.88 26.41 4.39
N ASN A 387 -9.32 26.67 5.62
CA ASN A 387 -9.37 28.03 6.17
C ASN A 387 -7.98 28.63 6.38
N GLU A 388 -7.02 27.87 6.92
CA GLU A 388 -5.65 28.37 7.08
C GLU A 388 -4.95 28.54 5.73
N LEU A 389 -5.12 27.61 4.79
CA LEU A 389 -4.61 27.76 3.43
C LEU A 389 -5.25 28.98 2.74
N LYS A 390 -6.58 29.12 2.82
CA LYS A 390 -7.31 30.28 2.28
C LYS A 390 -6.78 31.57 2.87
N LYS A 391 -6.62 31.63 4.18
CA LYS A 391 -6.13 32.81 4.90
C LYS A 391 -4.74 33.20 4.41
N GLU A 392 -3.80 32.27 4.38
CA GLU A 392 -2.42 32.58 3.98
C GLU A 392 -2.32 32.95 2.49
N PHE A 393 -2.98 32.22 1.60
CA PHE A 393 -3.01 32.57 0.17
C PHE A 393 -3.80 33.86 -0.11
N SER A 394 -4.90 34.13 0.60
CA SER A 394 -5.67 35.38 0.44
C SER A 394 -4.90 36.59 0.95
N ASN A 395 -4.16 36.45 2.06
CA ASN A 395 -3.28 37.49 2.57
C ASN A 395 -2.20 37.83 1.55
N LEU A 396 -1.53 36.81 1.00
CA LEU A 396 -0.52 37.00 -0.03
C LEU A 396 -1.10 37.66 -1.28
N TYR A 397 -2.22 37.15 -1.80
CA TYR A 397 -2.83 37.68 -3.02
C TYR A 397 -3.39 39.10 -2.84
N SER A 398 -3.91 39.43 -1.65
CA SER A 398 -4.36 40.80 -1.34
C SER A 398 -3.18 41.78 -1.29
N ALA A 399 -2.07 41.38 -0.66
CA ALA A 399 -0.83 42.16 -0.69
C ALA A 399 -0.32 42.37 -2.13
N MET A 400 -0.40 41.35 -2.98
CA MET A 400 -0.05 41.48 -4.41
C MET A 400 -0.98 42.47 -5.13
N LYS A 401 -2.29 42.44 -4.87
CA LYS A 401 -3.27 43.36 -5.49
C LYS A 401 -3.04 44.81 -5.07
N GLU A 402 -2.71 45.06 -3.80
CA GLU A 402 -2.44 46.41 -3.31
C GLU A 402 -1.17 47.03 -3.90
N ASP A 403 -0.19 46.20 -4.22
CA ASP A 403 1.10 46.64 -4.77
C ASP A 403 1.15 46.62 -6.31
N ALA A 404 0.16 46.02 -6.96
CA ALA A 404 0.07 45.91 -8.40
C ALA A 404 -0.55 47.17 -9.04
N ILE A 405 -0.24 47.37 -10.33
CA ILE A 405 -0.84 48.42 -11.15
C ILE A 405 -1.66 47.83 -12.30
N LEU A 406 -2.72 48.54 -12.71
CA LEU A 406 -3.57 48.11 -13.81
C LEU A 406 -2.91 48.46 -15.17
N CYS A 407 -2.67 47.45 -16.00
CA CYS A 407 -1.98 47.58 -17.28
C CYS A 407 -2.85 47.16 -18.47
N ASN A 408 -2.71 47.85 -19.60
CA ASN A 408 -3.33 47.49 -20.87
C ASN A 408 -2.57 46.34 -21.55
N PRO A 409 -3.23 45.45 -22.32
CA PRO A 409 -2.59 44.34 -23.05
C PRO A 409 -1.35 44.75 -23.84
N SER A 410 -1.38 45.89 -24.54
CA SER A 410 -0.26 46.39 -25.35
C SER A 410 1.00 46.73 -24.54
N LYS A 411 0.86 47.02 -23.25
CA LYS A 411 2.00 47.25 -22.34
C LYS A 411 2.54 45.97 -21.72
N ILE A 412 1.69 44.95 -21.56
CA ILE A 412 2.05 43.68 -20.91
C ILE A 412 2.75 42.77 -21.93
N PHE A 413 2.11 42.55 -23.08
CA PHE A 413 2.55 41.57 -24.09
C PHE A 413 3.53 42.18 -25.10
N ASN A 414 4.59 42.82 -24.58
CA ASN A 414 5.70 43.34 -25.37
C ASN A 414 6.67 42.22 -25.81
N ASP A 415 7.70 42.58 -26.57
CA ASP A 415 8.66 41.59 -27.09
C ASP A 415 9.45 40.89 -25.97
N GLU A 416 9.74 41.59 -24.87
CA GLU A 416 10.39 41.01 -23.69
C GLU A 416 9.51 39.94 -23.03
N PHE A 417 8.23 40.23 -22.78
CA PHE A 417 7.30 39.24 -22.24
C PHE A 417 7.20 38.02 -23.15
N LYS A 418 7.09 38.22 -24.46
CA LYS A 418 6.98 37.14 -25.44
C LYS A 418 8.25 36.29 -25.52
N GLN A 419 9.42 36.88 -25.27
CA GLN A 419 10.68 36.14 -25.19
C GLN A 419 10.66 35.11 -24.05
N TYR A 420 10.06 35.45 -22.90
CA TYR A 420 10.02 34.56 -21.73
C TYR A 420 8.80 33.63 -21.70
N TYR A 421 7.63 34.12 -22.11
CA TYR A 421 6.34 33.43 -21.93
C TYR A 421 5.66 33.02 -23.25
N GLY A 422 6.19 33.44 -24.39
CA GLY A 422 5.65 33.14 -25.73
C GLY A 422 4.51 34.06 -26.17
N ASN A 423 3.84 33.68 -27.27
CA ASN A 423 2.97 34.57 -28.03
C ASN A 423 1.49 34.64 -27.57
N GLU A 424 1.07 33.79 -26.63
CA GLU A 424 -0.30 33.78 -26.13
C GLU A 424 -0.62 35.06 -25.33
N ILE A 425 -1.78 35.67 -25.59
CA ILE A 425 -2.19 36.94 -24.97
C ILE A 425 -3.56 36.83 -24.31
N ILE A 426 -3.82 37.73 -23.36
CA ILE A 426 -5.16 37.92 -22.77
C ILE A 426 -5.61 39.34 -23.13
N ASP A 427 -6.66 39.44 -23.96
CA ASP A 427 -7.13 40.74 -24.48
C ASP A 427 -8.04 41.49 -23.48
N LYS A 428 -7.49 41.79 -22.29
CA LYS A 428 -8.12 42.62 -21.25
C LYS A 428 -7.08 43.31 -20.36
N GLN A 429 -7.48 44.35 -19.65
CA GLN A 429 -6.62 44.97 -18.63
C GLN A 429 -6.36 43.97 -17.49
N LEU A 430 -5.11 43.90 -17.02
CA LEU A 430 -4.69 43.01 -15.94
C LEU A 430 -3.91 43.80 -14.87
N LEU A 431 -3.99 43.34 -13.61
CA LEU A 431 -3.09 43.80 -12.56
C LEU A 431 -1.72 43.17 -12.74
N CYS A 432 -0.68 43.99 -12.75
CA CYS A 432 0.69 43.57 -12.97
C CYS A 432 1.64 44.16 -11.94
N PHE A 433 2.68 43.40 -11.60
CA PHE A 433 3.88 43.99 -11.02
C PHE A 433 4.75 44.58 -12.14
N GLU A 434 5.35 45.74 -11.89
CA GLU A 434 6.30 46.40 -12.81
C GLU A 434 7.60 45.59 -12.94
N THR A 435 8.04 45.00 -11.83
CA THR A 435 9.17 44.07 -11.76
C THR A 435 8.81 42.89 -10.86
N SER A 436 9.20 41.68 -11.22
CA SER A 436 8.91 40.48 -10.41
C SER A 436 10.00 39.44 -10.53
N THR A 437 10.14 38.56 -9.53
CA THR A 437 10.98 37.37 -9.67
C THR A 437 10.31 36.41 -10.65
N LEU A 438 11.04 35.96 -11.67
CA LEU A 438 10.54 35.00 -12.66
C LEU A 438 10.27 33.63 -12.02
N ASP A 439 11.09 33.23 -11.03
CA ASP A 439 10.95 31.99 -10.26
C ASP A 439 10.43 32.26 -8.83
N LEU A 440 9.27 32.95 -8.72
CA LEU A 440 8.67 33.18 -7.41
C LEU A 440 8.23 31.85 -6.79
N HIS A 441 8.86 31.48 -5.66
CA HIS A 441 8.53 30.27 -4.90
C HIS A 441 8.22 30.57 -3.44
N LEU A 442 7.25 29.86 -2.87
CA LEU A 442 6.85 30.05 -1.47
C LEU A 442 7.98 29.71 -0.47
N ASP A 443 8.97 28.89 -0.87
CA ASP A 443 10.13 28.57 -0.06
C ASP A 443 11.03 29.80 0.18
N HIS A 444 10.90 30.82 -0.66
CA HIS A 444 11.68 32.05 -0.62
C HIS A 444 10.92 33.23 0.00
N ILE A 445 9.67 33.03 0.44
CA ILE A 445 8.81 34.08 0.98
C ILE A 445 8.63 33.87 2.48
N TYR A 446 8.95 34.87 3.29
CA TYR A 446 8.85 34.82 4.75
C TYR A 446 7.88 35.89 5.25
N LYS A 447 6.80 35.45 5.87
CA LYS A 447 5.78 36.35 6.42
C LYS A 447 6.30 37.06 7.68
N ARG A 448 6.14 38.38 7.71
CA ARG A 448 6.39 39.27 8.86
C ARG A 448 5.07 39.79 9.43
N VAL A 449 5.17 40.69 10.41
CA VAL A 449 4.01 41.34 11.04
C VAL A 449 3.24 42.15 9.97
N ASN A 450 1.91 42.24 10.11
CA ASN A 450 1.03 43.02 9.23
C ASN A 450 1.03 42.60 7.75
N ASN A 451 1.22 41.30 7.45
CA ASN A 451 1.25 40.77 6.07
C ASN A 451 2.30 41.46 5.17
N VAL A 452 3.42 41.88 5.76
CA VAL A 452 4.63 42.22 5.01
C VAL A 452 5.44 40.94 4.81
N TYR A 453 6.10 40.80 3.67
CA TYR A 453 6.83 39.59 3.28
C TYR A 453 8.28 39.92 2.92
N ASP A 454 9.22 39.25 3.55
CA ASP A 454 10.62 39.24 3.09
C ASP A 454 10.76 38.18 1.99
N VAL A 455 11.34 38.57 0.86
CA VAL A 455 11.58 37.69 -0.28
C VAL A 455 13.08 37.55 -0.49
N ILE A 456 13.57 36.32 -0.47
CA ILE A 456 14.96 35.97 -0.74
C ILE A 456 15.08 35.28 -2.10
N ASP A 457 16.30 34.94 -2.50
CA ASP A 457 16.62 34.14 -3.70
C ASP A 457 15.90 34.61 -4.99
N LEU A 458 16.09 35.90 -5.30
CA LEU A 458 15.52 36.70 -6.40
C LEU A 458 15.98 36.28 -7.82
N ASP A 459 15.88 35.01 -8.19
CA ASP A 459 16.52 34.47 -9.39
C ASP A 459 15.50 34.00 -10.45
N PRO A 460 15.65 34.35 -11.74
CA PRO A 460 16.03 35.65 -12.29
C PRO A 460 14.91 36.71 -12.12
N VAL A 461 15.19 38.00 -12.35
CA VAL A 461 14.20 39.10 -12.20
C VAL A 461 13.66 39.56 -13.56
N ALA A 462 12.34 39.60 -13.70
CA ALA A 462 11.64 40.26 -14.80
C ALA A 462 11.64 41.78 -14.59
N LEU A 463 12.10 42.51 -15.61
CA LEU A 463 12.08 43.98 -15.64
C LEU A 463 10.95 44.53 -16.53
N PHE A 464 9.91 43.71 -16.75
CA PHE A 464 8.72 44.04 -17.53
C PHE A 464 7.47 43.64 -16.74
N TYR A 465 6.29 44.09 -17.19
CA TYR A 465 5.03 43.86 -16.50
C TYR A 465 4.62 42.38 -16.51
N VAL A 466 4.44 41.79 -15.33
CA VAL A 466 3.98 40.40 -15.17
C VAL A 466 2.62 40.37 -14.47
N PRO A 467 1.59 39.71 -15.05
CA PRO A 467 0.28 39.57 -14.42
C PRO A 467 0.34 38.86 -13.06
N ILE A 468 -0.23 39.47 -12.01
CA ILE A 468 -0.22 38.89 -10.67
C ILE A 468 -1.05 37.61 -10.56
N ASP A 469 -2.09 37.46 -11.39
CA ASP A 469 -2.91 36.25 -11.42
C ASP A 469 -2.10 35.04 -11.89
N TYR A 470 -1.20 35.23 -12.86
CA TYR A 470 -0.27 34.20 -13.30
C TYR A 470 0.74 33.86 -12.20
N LEU A 471 1.35 34.86 -11.56
CA LEU A 471 2.31 34.66 -10.47
C LEU A 471 1.66 33.90 -9.29
N MET A 472 0.45 34.32 -8.89
CA MET A 472 -0.30 33.69 -7.82
C MET A 472 -0.67 32.24 -8.16
N TRP A 473 -1.17 31.99 -9.38
CA TRP A 473 -1.43 30.64 -9.85
C TRP A 473 -0.16 29.77 -9.87
N SER A 474 0.97 30.32 -10.31
CA SER A 474 2.25 29.61 -10.39
C SER A 474 2.77 29.17 -9.01
N VAL A 475 2.71 30.05 -7.99
CA VAL A 475 3.12 29.69 -6.62
C VAL A 475 2.20 28.64 -5.99
N ILE A 476 0.89 28.71 -6.25
CA ILE A 476 -0.07 27.70 -5.79
C ILE A 476 0.24 26.36 -6.45
N GLU A 477 0.36 26.33 -7.77
CA GLU A 477 0.62 25.10 -8.51
C GLU A 477 1.96 24.48 -8.09
N SER A 478 3.01 25.28 -7.91
CA SER A 478 4.33 24.81 -7.49
C SER A 478 4.31 24.20 -6.08
N TRP A 479 3.57 24.81 -5.16
CA TRP A 479 3.39 24.28 -3.81
C TRP A 479 2.55 22.99 -3.84
N ILE A 480 1.46 22.94 -4.61
CA ILE A 480 0.66 21.72 -4.81
C ILE A 480 1.51 20.60 -5.43
N TYR A 481 2.33 20.92 -6.43
CA TYR A 481 3.25 19.97 -7.04
C TYR A 481 4.25 19.41 -6.02
N THR A 482 4.73 20.25 -5.11
CA THR A 482 5.76 19.87 -4.13
C THR A 482 5.19 19.14 -2.90
N TYR A 483 3.99 19.50 -2.43
CA TYR A 483 3.48 19.03 -1.14
C TYR A 483 2.24 18.13 -1.25
N VAL A 484 1.50 18.20 -2.35
CA VAL A 484 0.24 17.47 -2.54
C VAL A 484 0.37 16.36 -3.58
N LYS A 485 1.06 16.61 -4.70
CA LYS A 485 1.22 15.64 -5.78
C LYS A 485 1.88 14.34 -5.29
N ASN A 486 1.35 13.20 -5.71
CA ASN A 486 1.72 11.84 -5.29
C ASN A 486 1.39 11.51 -3.82
N ASN A 487 0.67 12.37 -3.11
CA ASN A 487 0.09 12.06 -1.80
C ASN A 487 -1.43 11.93 -1.94
N LYS A 488 -1.92 10.68 -2.09
CA LYS A 488 -3.34 10.39 -2.36
C LYS A 488 -4.29 11.00 -1.34
N THR A 489 -3.90 11.12 -0.08
CA THR A 489 -4.73 11.72 0.98
C THR A 489 -4.79 13.24 0.83
N ALA A 490 -3.68 13.89 0.49
CA ALA A 490 -3.66 15.33 0.22
C ALA A 490 -4.42 15.69 -1.08
N GLU A 491 -4.24 14.88 -2.14
CA GLU A 491 -4.89 15.06 -3.45
C GLU A 491 -6.43 14.94 -3.38
N LYS A 492 -6.97 14.14 -2.45
CA LYS A 492 -8.42 14.06 -2.18
C LYS A 492 -9.00 15.36 -1.62
N VAL A 493 -8.17 16.28 -1.11
CA VAL A 493 -8.60 17.38 -0.24
C VAL A 493 -8.28 18.75 -0.81
N ILE A 494 -7.16 18.88 -1.51
CA ILE A 494 -6.68 20.13 -2.08
C ILE A 494 -6.29 19.89 -3.55
N SER A 495 -6.69 20.82 -4.41
CA SER A 495 -6.19 20.94 -5.78
C SER A 495 -5.88 22.40 -6.08
N THR A 496 -5.16 22.66 -7.17
CA THR A 496 -4.91 24.02 -7.66
C THR A 496 -6.24 24.77 -7.85
N ASP A 497 -7.23 24.14 -8.49
CA ASP A 497 -8.55 24.74 -8.74
C ASP A 497 -9.29 25.10 -7.45
N ILE A 498 -9.22 24.23 -6.43
CA ILE A 498 -9.86 24.49 -5.13
C ILE A 498 -9.27 25.76 -4.51
N ILE A 499 -7.94 25.87 -4.44
CA ILE A 499 -7.27 27.03 -3.84
C ILE A 499 -7.53 28.30 -4.67
N CYS A 500 -7.42 28.23 -6.00
CA CYS A 500 -7.71 29.35 -6.89
C CYS A 500 -9.14 29.88 -6.71
N ASN A 501 -10.14 29.00 -6.68
CA ASN A 501 -11.53 29.38 -6.44
C ASN A 501 -11.73 29.98 -5.04
N MET A 502 -11.08 29.43 -4.01
CA MET A 502 -11.21 29.91 -2.62
C MET A 502 -10.72 31.35 -2.43
N ILE A 503 -9.70 31.77 -3.18
CA ILE A 503 -9.14 33.13 -3.12
C ILE A 503 -9.72 34.06 -4.20
N GLY A 504 -10.63 33.55 -5.06
CA GLY A 504 -11.25 34.32 -6.13
C GLY A 504 -10.31 34.65 -7.29
N LEU A 505 -9.39 33.75 -7.65
CA LEU A 505 -8.54 33.86 -8.83
C LEU A 505 -9.30 33.42 -10.09
N ASP A 506 -9.21 34.18 -11.18
CA ASP A 506 -9.91 33.89 -12.44
C ASP A 506 -9.32 32.67 -13.17
N ILE A 507 -9.98 31.52 -13.01
CA ILE A 507 -9.56 30.25 -13.58
C ILE A 507 -9.76 30.13 -15.10
N SER A 508 -10.46 31.08 -15.74
CA SER A 508 -10.71 31.02 -17.20
C SER A 508 -9.43 31.13 -18.04
N ASN A 509 -8.37 31.73 -17.48
CA ASN A 509 -7.09 31.94 -18.18
C ASN A 509 -6.04 30.85 -17.88
N ILE A 510 -6.37 29.80 -17.11
CA ILE A 510 -5.40 28.75 -16.74
C ILE A 510 -4.80 28.06 -17.97
N GLY A 511 -5.55 27.89 -19.06
CA GLY A 511 -5.00 27.33 -20.31
C GLY A 511 -3.85 28.17 -20.89
N ILE A 512 -3.96 29.50 -20.79
CA ILE A 512 -2.92 30.45 -21.20
C ILE A 512 -1.77 30.43 -20.19
N PHE A 513 -2.05 30.44 -18.89
CA PHE A 513 -1.03 30.35 -17.84
C PHE A 513 -0.15 29.09 -17.96
N ASN A 514 -0.76 27.94 -18.28
CA ASN A 514 -0.02 26.71 -18.57
C ASN A 514 0.90 26.86 -19.79
N THR A 515 0.48 27.59 -20.81
CA THR A 515 1.32 27.84 -21.99
C THR A 515 2.47 28.76 -21.68
N TRP A 516 2.23 29.85 -20.94
CA TRP A 516 3.29 30.74 -20.44
C TRP A 516 4.31 29.98 -19.58
N LYS A 517 3.83 29.19 -18.61
CA LYS A 517 4.67 28.36 -17.75
C LYS A 517 5.52 27.39 -18.57
N ARG A 518 4.91 26.66 -19.50
CA ARG A 518 5.63 25.72 -20.38
C ARG A 518 6.72 26.43 -21.18
N ASN A 519 6.43 27.58 -21.78
CA ASN A 519 7.43 28.34 -22.55
C ASN A 519 8.57 28.87 -21.68
N HIS A 520 8.26 29.30 -20.45
CA HIS A 520 9.25 29.75 -19.49
C HIS A 520 10.20 28.62 -19.05
N PHE A 521 9.69 27.40 -18.91
CA PHE A 521 10.46 26.22 -18.49
C PHE A 521 10.84 25.28 -19.67
N LEU A 522 10.73 25.72 -20.93
CA LEU A 522 11.02 24.91 -22.14
C LEU A 522 12.53 24.73 -22.41
N ASP A 523 13.39 25.05 -21.43
CA ASP A 523 14.81 24.81 -21.55
C ASP A 523 15.10 23.30 -21.53
N ASN A 524 15.57 22.78 -22.67
CA ASN A 524 16.05 21.41 -22.83
C ASN A 524 17.20 21.07 -21.85
N ASP A 525 17.73 22.07 -21.13
CA ASP A 525 18.87 21.97 -20.21
C ASP A 525 18.48 21.55 -18.77
N GLY A 526 17.20 21.58 -18.40
CA GLY A 526 16.74 21.34 -17.02
C GLY A 526 16.57 19.88 -16.59
N LYS A 527 16.74 18.90 -17.49
CA LYS A 527 16.59 17.48 -17.13
C LYS A 527 17.85 16.96 -16.45
N SER A 528 17.71 16.59 -15.17
CA SER A 528 18.77 15.91 -14.43
C SER A 528 19.23 14.66 -15.19
N GLN A 529 20.50 14.56 -15.52
CA GLN A 529 21.04 13.44 -16.28
C GLN A 529 21.09 12.13 -15.51
N LEU A 530 20.80 12.16 -14.22
CA LEU A 530 20.69 10.96 -13.40
C LEU A 530 19.29 10.34 -13.45
N VAL A 531 18.35 10.92 -14.22
CA VAL A 531 17.02 10.34 -14.45
C VAL A 531 17.07 8.87 -14.89
N PRO A 532 17.97 8.44 -15.80
CA PRO A 532 18.11 7.02 -16.15
C PRO A 532 18.52 6.13 -14.97
N PHE A 533 19.17 6.70 -13.95
CA PHE A 533 19.63 6.01 -12.75
C PHE A 533 18.72 6.24 -11.54
N TYR A 534 17.53 6.83 -11.72
CA TYR A 534 16.56 6.90 -10.63
C TYR A 534 16.12 5.48 -10.28
N SER A 535 16.28 5.13 -9.01
CA SER A 535 15.87 3.84 -8.49
C SER A 535 14.39 3.63 -8.76
N LYS A 536 14.01 2.42 -9.15
CA LYS A 536 12.59 2.06 -9.14
C LYS A 536 12.17 1.88 -7.68
N GLU A 537 11.12 2.59 -7.29
CA GLU A 537 10.46 2.39 -6.00
C GLU A 537 9.37 1.34 -6.15
N TYR A 538 9.38 0.35 -5.27
CA TYR A 538 8.36 -0.68 -5.19
C TYR A 538 7.55 -0.44 -3.93
N LEU A 539 6.22 -0.28 -4.05
CA LEU A 539 5.38 -0.33 -2.86
C LEU A 539 5.35 -1.78 -2.37
N PRO A 540 5.72 -2.02 -1.11
CA PRO A 540 5.62 -3.36 -0.56
C PRO A 540 4.15 -3.78 -0.55
N LYS A 541 3.84 -4.97 -1.05
CA LYS A 541 2.49 -5.56 -1.03
C LYS A 541 2.15 -6.17 0.34
N PHE A 542 2.41 -5.45 1.43
CA PHE A 542 1.98 -5.88 2.77
C PHE A 542 0.58 -5.31 3.04
N ILE A 543 -0.41 -6.19 3.13
CA ILE A 543 -1.80 -5.84 3.51
C ILE A 543 -1.96 -5.88 5.05
N ASN A 544 -1.00 -6.43 5.79
CA ASN A 544 -0.89 -6.34 7.25
C ASN A 544 0.53 -6.78 7.70
N TYR A 545 0.94 -6.46 8.92
CA TYR A 545 2.27 -6.80 9.50
C TYR A 545 2.60 -8.31 9.46
N SER A 546 1.59 -9.17 9.32
CA SER A 546 1.70 -10.63 9.20
C SER A 546 2.18 -11.14 7.83
N SER A 547 2.38 -10.29 6.82
CA SER A 547 2.61 -10.69 5.41
C SER A 547 4.03 -10.48 4.86
N LEU A 548 5.06 -10.31 5.71
CA LEU A 548 6.46 -10.01 5.33
C LEU A 548 7.21 -11.09 4.50
N GLY A 549 6.60 -12.25 4.19
CA GLY A 549 7.27 -13.38 3.54
C GLY A 549 7.08 -13.54 2.01
N GLU A 550 6.08 -12.90 1.40
CA GLU A 550 5.58 -13.26 0.07
C GLU A 550 5.87 -12.16 -0.97
N ASN A 551 7.01 -12.24 -1.66
CA ASN A 551 7.38 -11.35 -2.76
C ASN A 551 6.61 -11.67 -4.08
N GLY A 552 5.83 -10.72 -4.60
CA GLY A 552 5.49 -10.48 -6.03
C GLY A 552 4.26 -11.22 -6.60
N ILE A 553 3.22 -10.59 -7.18
CA ILE A 553 3.14 -9.92 -8.52
C ILE A 553 1.90 -8.99 -8.59
N GLU A 554 2.01 -7.88 -9.33
CA GLU A 554 1.04 -6.82 -9.66
C GLU A 554 -0.39 -7.29 -10.05
N LYS A 555 -1.44 -6.56 -9.63
CA LYS A 555 -2.83 -6.76 -10.10
C LYS A 555 -3.37 -5.41 -10.58
N ASN A 556 -3.73 -5.37 -11.87
CA ASN A 556 -4.22 -4.20 -12.61
C ASN A 556 -5.30 -3.42 -11.84
N SER A 557 -4.99 -2.18 -11.47
CA SER A 557 -5.98 -1.19 -11.10
C SER A 557 -6.57 -0.57 -12.36
N ASN A 558 -7.65 -1.14 -12.87
CA ASN A 558 -8.60 -0.47 -13.77
C ASN A 558 -9.89 -1.28 -13.76
N ASP A 559 -10.75 -1.00 -12.78
CA ASP A 559 -12.19 -0.82 -12.97
C ASP A 559 -12.85 -0.83 -11.59
N ARG A 560 -13.33 0.36 -11.19
CA ARG A 560 -14.57 0.63 -10.43
C ARG A 560 -14.55 2.10 -9.99
N ARG A 561 -14.90 2.96 -10.94
CA ARG A 561 -15.73 4.14 -10.65
C ARG A 561 -17.17 3.71 -10.87
N SER A 562 -18.02 3.96 -9.89
CA SER A 562 -19.44 4.19 -10.08
C SER A 562 -19.83 5.40 -9.23
N ASP A 563 -19.37 6.58 -9.66
CA ASP A 563 -20.02 7.84 -9.30
C ASP A 563 -21.41 7.85 -9.96
N PHE A 564 -22.44 7.47 -9.20
CA PHE A 564 -23.79 7.96 -9.46
C PHE A 564 -24.13 9.01 -8.41
N GLY A 565 -24.27 10.25 -8.88
CA GLY A 565 -24.55 11.44 -8.06
C GLY A 565 -25.87 11.34 -7.30
N LYS A 566 -25.85 10.74 -6.11
CA LYS A 566 -26.90 10.91 -5.11
C LYS A 566 -26.61 12.17 -4.29
N LYS A 567 -27.61 13.03 -4.18
CA LYS A 567 -27.59 14.23 -3.35
C LYS A 567 -27.79 13.79 -1.90
N TYR A 568 -26.70 13.62 -1.15
CA TYR A 568 -26.77 13.18 0.25
C TYR A 568 -27.33 14.28 1.15
N SER A 569 -28.25 13.91 2.04
CA SER A 569 -28.68 14.75 3.16
C SER A 569 -27.90 14.36 4.41
N TYR A 570 -27.67 15.31 5.32
CA TYR A 570 -26.82 15.11 6.50
C TYR A 570 -27.61 15.48 7.78
N PHE A 571 -27.16 14.96 8.92
CA PHE A 571 -27.60 15.37 10.25
C PHE A 571 -26.38 15.70 11.11
N GLU A 572 -26.59 16.54 12.12
CA GLU A 572 -25.57 16.91 13.09
C GLU A 572 -25.88 16.26 14.44
N MET A 573 -24.83 15.77 15.07
CA MET A 573 -24.87 15.34 16.47
C MET A 573 -24.53 16.57 17.32
N THR A 574 -25.42 16.99 18.22
CA THR A 574 -25.24 18.18 19.09
C THR A 574 -25.62 17.85 20.54
N SER A 575 -25.26 18.72 21.47
CA SER A 575 -25.68 18.59 22.88
C SER A 575 -27.20 18.63 23.10
N ASN A 576 -27.97 19.15 22.13
CA ASN A 576 -29.44 19.17 22.16
C ASN A 576 -30.09 18.01 21.39
N SER A 577 -29.30 17.12 20.79
CA SER A 577 -29.83 16.02 19.97
C SER A 577 -30.54 14.98 20.84
N ASN A 578 -31.67 14.45 20.35
CA ASN A 578 -32.35 13.33 21.00
C ASN A 578 -31.79 12.00 20.48
N PHE A 579 -31.47 11.08 21.40
CA PHE A 579 -30.91 9.76 21.07
C PHE A 579 -31.83 8.61 21.48
N ILE A 580 -31.86 7.59 20.63
CA ILE A 580 -32.32 6.25 20.96
C ILE A 580 -31.16 5.28 20.74
N ILE A 581 -30.93 4.37 21.68
CA ILE A 581 -29.87 3.37 21.55
C ILE A 581 -30.50 2.01 21.22
N TYR A 582 -30.16 1.45 20.06
CA TYR A 582 -30.57 0.09 19.71
C TYR A 582 -29.64 -0.93 20.41
N GLY A 583 -30.19 -1.78 21.27
CA GLY A 583 -29.50 -2.79 22.05
C GLY A 583 -29.28 -2.37 23.51
N ALA A 584 -30.07 -2.90 24.43
CA ALA A 584 -30.06 -2.54 25.86
C ALA A 584 -29.01 -3.32 26.71
N SER A 585 -28.02 -3.94 26.05
CA SER A 585 -27.01 -4.78 26.69
C SER A 585 -25.82 -3.97 27.25
N ALA A 586 -24.68 -4.62 27.51
CA ALA A 586 -23.48 -3.97 28.03
C ALA A 586 -22.91 -2.88 27.10
N ILE A 587 -23.08 -3.01 25.78
CA ILE A 587 -22.60 -2.00 24.82
C ILE A 587 -23.52 -0.78 24.84
N GLY A 588 -24.84 -0.95 24.71
CA GLY A 588 -25.76 0.18 24.83
C GLY A 588 -25.66 0.91 26.17
N GLY A 589 -25.43 0.18 27.28
CA GLY A 589 -25.15 0.78 28.58
C GLY A 589 -23.86 1.60 28.61
N ALA A 590 -22.80 1.13 27.96
CA ALA A 590 -21.55 1.88 27.83
C ALA A 590 -21.74 3.16 27.00
N VAL A 591 -22.42 3.07 25.85
CA VAL A 591 -22.74 4.22 25.00
C VAL A 591 -23.54 5.26 25.78
N LYS A 592 -24.57 4.83 26.53
CA LYS A 592 -25.35 5.71 27.41
C LYS A 592 -24.47 6.43 28.42
N THR A 593 -23.56 5.69 29.07
CA THR A 593 -22.64 6.25 30.08
C THR A 593 -21.72 7.31 29.48
N ILE A 594 -21.20 7.04 28.27
CA ILE A 594 -20.30 7.94 27.55
C ILE A 594 -21.04 9.22 27.15
N LEU A 595 -22.19 9.11 26.48
CA LEU A 595 -22.99 10.27 26.05
C LEU A 595 -23.41 11.15 27.25
N ASN A 596 -23.81 10.54 28.36
CA ASN A 596 -24.16 11.27 29.58
C ASN A 596 -22.96 11.97 30.22
N TYR A 597 -21.78 11.34 30.26
CA TYR A 597 -20.58 11.93 30.85
C TYR A 597 -20.20 13.25 30.17
N TYR A 598 -20.30 13.29 28.84
CA TYR A 598 -19.99 14.47 28.06
C TYR A 598 -21.16 15.44 27.89
N ASN A 599 -22.28 15.18 28.56
CA ASN A 599 -23.51 15.97 28.45
C ASN A 599 -23.96 16.18 26.99
N TYR A 600 -23.90 15.10 26.19
CA TYR A 600 -24.13 15.16 24.76
C TYR A 600 -25.46 14.49 24.36
N GLY A 601 -26.49 15.31 24.21
CA GLY A 601 -27.84 14.90 23.83
C GLY A 601 -28.68 14.31 24.95
N HIS A 602 -29.96 14.13 24.66
CA HIS A 602 -30.94 13.53 25.57
C HIS A 602 -31.26 12.10 25.14
N ILE A 603 -30.90 11.13 25.98
CA ILE A 603 -31.16 9.71 25.70
C ILE A 603 -32.60 9.39 26.10
N LEU A 604 -33.47 9.19 25.12
CA LEU A 604 -34.90 8.97 25.32
C LEU A 604 -35.18 7.54 25.82
N GLY A 605 -34.43 6.56 25.33
CA GLY A 605 -34.60 5.15 25.71
C GLY A 605 -33.87 4.19 24.78
N PHE A 606 -34.23 2.91 24.88
CA PHE A 606 -33.63 1.85 24.10
C PHE A 606 -34.65 1.20 23.15
N ILE A 607 -34.16 0.73 22.01
CA ILE A 607 -34.86 -0.28 21.20
C ILE A 607 -34.17 -1.62 21.46
N ASP A 608 -34.91 -2.67 21.79
CA ASP A 608 -34.33 -4.01 22.00
C ASP A 608 -35.29 -5.10 21.50
N LYS A 609 -34.75 -6.18 20.92
CA LYS A 609 -35.56 -7.33 20.49
C LYS A 609 -36.35 -7.95 21.65
N ARG A 610 -35.86 -7.79 22.89
CA ARG A 610 -36.48 -8.28 24.13
C ARG A 610 -37.51 -7.31 24.73
N TYR A 611 -38.02 -6.33 24.00
CA TYR A 611 -38.96 -5.33 24.53
C TYR A 611 -40.22 -5.93 25.21
N ASN A 612 -40.66 -7.13 24.80
CA ASN A 612 -41.76 -7.85 25.45
C ASN A 612 -41.38 -8.43 26.82
N GLU A 613 -40.09 -8.61 27.10
CA GLU A 613 -39.55 -9.17 28.34
C GLU A 613 -39.04 -8.07 29.28
N ILE A 614 -38.50 -6.98 28.72
CA ILE A 614 -37.92 -5.87 29.47
C ILE A 614 -38.60 -4.54 29.10
N SER A 615 -39.27 -3.92 30.07
CA SER A 615 -39.91 -2.62 29.91
C SER A 615 -38.97 -1.44 30.20
N THR A 616 -37.89 -1.68 30.94
CA THR A 616 -36.87 -0.66 31.30
C THR A 616 -35.46 -1.25 31.28
N ALA A 617 -34.47 -0.47 30.84
CA ALA A 617 -33.05 -0.82 30.90
C ALA A 617 -32.19 0.42 31.20
N HIS A 618 -31.18 0.26 32.05
CA HIS A 618 -30.33 1.37 32.52
C HIS A 618 -31.15 2.59 33.02
N GLY A 619 -32.34 2.38 33.59
CA GLY A 619 -33.21 3.45 34.08
C GLY A 619 -33.97 4.23 33.00
N LEU A 620 -34.03 3.74 31.77
CA LEU A 620 -34.78 4.32 30.65
C LEU A 620 -35.76 3.29 30.05
N PRO A 621 -36.84 3.73 29.38
CA PRO A 621 -37.80 2.83 28.73
C PRO A 621 -37.17 2.01 27.59
N VAL A 622 -37.73 0.82 27.35
CA VAL A 622 -37.36 -0.06 26.23
C VAL A 622 -38.57 -0.26 25.33
N TRP A 623 -38.38 -0.14 24.01
CA TRP A 623 -39.44 -0.25 23.00
C TRP A 623 -39.13 -1.27 21.92
N SER A 624 -40.17 -1.67 21.19
CA SER A 624 -40.02 -2.24 19.85
C SER A 624 -39.60 -1.13 18.86
N ILE A 625 -39.04 -1.49 17.69
CA ILE A 625 -38.77 -0.50 16.62
C ILE A 625 -40.04 0.27 16.23
N LYS A 626 -41.20 -0.40 16.28
CA LYS A 626 -42.49 0.15 15.85
C LYS A 626 -43.01 1.20 16.83
N ASP A 627 -42.85 0.97 18.14
CA ASP A 627 -43.44 1.77 19.22
C ASP A 627 -42.52 2.88 19.74
N ALA A 628 -41.23 2.84 19.36
CA ALA A 628 -40.26 3.87 19.72
C ALA A 628 -40.64 5.26 19.12
N PRO A 629 -40.28 6.38 19.80
CA PRO A 629 -40.54 7.73 19.31
C PRO A 629 -39.91 8.03 17.93
N LYS A 630 -40.64 8.73 17.06
CA LYS A 630 -40.25 9.02 15.65
C LYS A 630 -40.20 10.50 15.31
N GLU A 631 -39.90 11.35 16.28
CA GLU A 631 -39.77 12.79 16.05
C GLU A 631 -38.63 13.09 15.06
N GLU A 632 -38.81 14.14 14.26
CA GLU A 632 -37.80 14.56 13.28
C GLU A 632 -36.51 14.97 14.00
N GLY A 633 -35.38 14.39 13.58
CA GLY A 633 -34.07 14.70 14.15
C GLY A 633 -33.56 13.71 15.20
N ILE A 634 -34.37 12.74 15.66
CA ILE A 634 -33.88 11.67 16.56
C ILE A 634 -32.74 10.88 15.90
N ILE A 635 -31.66 10.69 16.65
CA ILE A 635 -30.48 9.91 16.24
C ILE A 635 -30.56 8.52 16.87
N VAL A 636 -30.47 7.48 16.04
CA VAL A 636 -30.43 6.08 16.52
C VAL A 636 -29.00 5.57 16.47
N TYR A 637 -28.43 5.21 17.62
CA TYR A 637 -27.12 4.56 17.72
C TYR A 637 -27.28 3.05 17.88
N ILE A 638 -26.65 2.25 17.01
CA ILE A 638 -26.74 0.78 17.05
C ILE A 638 -25.68 0.19 18.01
N GLY A 639 -26.03 0.06 19.29
CA GLY A 639 -25.15 -0.39 20.37
C GLY A 639 -25.14 -1.91 20.64
N ILE A 640 -24.89 -2.74 19.62
CA ILE A 640 -24.77 -4.20 19.75
C ILE A 640 -23.34 -4.70 19.52
N LYS A 641 -23.02 -5.89 20.04
CA LYS A 641 -21.67 -6.48 19.96
C LYS A 641 -21.33 -7.01 18.56
N ASN A 642 -22.34 -7.55 17.88
CA ASN A 642 -22.16 -8.12 16.55
C ASN A 642 -22.22 -7.00 15.50
N VAL A 643 -21.06 -6.56 15.02
CA VAL A 643 -20.96 -5.51 13.99
C VAL A 643 -21.54 -5.95 12.65
N PHE A 644 -21.59 -7.25 12.37
CA PHE A 644 -22.10 -7.79 11.11
C PHE A 644 -23.63 -7.64 10.93
N ASP A 645 -24.36 -7.50 12.04
CA ASP A 645 -25.83 -7.36 12.04
C ASP A 645 -26.29 -5.91 11.89
N GLN A 646 -25.38 -4.94 12.06
CA GLN A 646 -25.76 -3.54 12.24
C GLN A 646 -26.34 -2.90 10.98
N GLU A 647 -25.83 -3.22 9.79
CA GLU A 647 -26.39 -2.69 8.55
C GLU A 647 -27.80 -3.22 8.26
N GLU A 648 -28.09 -4.46 8.65
CA GLU A 648 -29.43 -5.05 8.52
C GLU A 648 -30.42 -4.40 9.50
N ILE A 649 -29.97 -4.09 10.72
CA ILE A 649 -30.75 -3.31 11.68
C ILE A 649 -30.96 -1.87 11.17
N ALA A 650 -29.95 -1.26 10.56
CA ALA A 650 -30.06 0.06 9.95
C ALA A 650 -31.11 0.06 8.81
N LYS A 651 -31.15 -0.97 7.95
CA LYS A 651 -32.21 -1.16 6.94
C LYS A 651 -33.61 -1.17 7.57
N GLN A 652 -33.81 -1.99 8.60
CA GLN A 652 -35.08 -2.03 9.32
C GLN A 652 -35.44 -0.68 9.92
N LEU A 653 -34.49 0.05 10.51
CA LEU A 653 -34.73 1.38 11.04
C LEU A 653 -35.16 2.37 9.94
N VAL A 654 -34.55 2.31 8.75
CA VAL A 654 -34.97 3.12 7.59
C VAL A 654 -36.40 2.81 7.17
N ASP A 655 -36.78 1.52 7.09
CA ASP A 655 -38.14 1.10 6.74
C ASP A 655 -39.21 1.62 7.72
N TYR A 656 -38.83 1.85 8.98
CA TYR A 656 -39.68 2.43 10.01
C TYR A 656 -39.56 3.96 10.16
N GLY A 657 -38.83 4.62 9.26
CA GLY A 657 -38.77 6.08 9.13
C GLY A 657 -37.59 6.75 9.85
N TYR A 658 -36.63 6.00 10.39
CA TYR A 658 -35.43 6.56 10.99
C TYR A 658 -34.38 6.82 9.92
N THR A 659 -33.87 8.06 9.82
CA THR A 659 -32.85 8.42 8.81
C THR A 659 -31.50 8.82 9.41
N ASN A 660 -31.46 9.15 10.71
CA ASN A 660 -30.25 9.58 11.39
C ASN A 660 -29.70 8.39 12.18
N ILE A 661 -28.94 7.52 11.53
CA ILE A 661 -28.51 6.23 12.11
C ILE A 661 -26.98 6.21 12.21
N ILE A 662 -26.46 5.86 13.39
CA ILE A 662 -25.04 5.65 13.65
C ILE A 662 -24.79 4.15 13.85
N PHE A 663 -24.01 3.54 12.96
CA PHE A 663 -23.75 2.10 12.94
C PHE A 663 -22.43 1.80 12.22
N MET A 664 -22.00 0.54 12.24
CA MET A 664 -20.87 0.04 11.45
C MET A 664 -21.35 -0.52 10.10
N PRO A 665 -21.12 0.15 8.96
CA PRO A 665 -21.57 -0.34 7.65
C PRO A 665 -20.74 -1.52 7.16
N LYS A 666 -21.37 -2.47 6.44
CA LYS A 666 -20.69 -3.67 5.92
C LYS A 666 -19.59 -3.32 4.93
N ALA A 667 -19.78 -2.27 4.12
CA ALA A 667 -18.77 -1.76 3.19
C ALA A 667 -17.45 -1.44 3.92
N ILE A 668 -17.52 -0.83 5.11
CA ILE A 668 -16.33 -0.49 5.91
C ILE A 668 -15.70 -1.74 6.53
N ILE A 669 -16.50 -2.70 6.99
CA ILE A 669 -16.00 -3.99 7.50
C ILE A 669 -15.28 -4.78 6.39
N ARG A 670 -15.73 -4.67 5.14
CA ARG A 670 -15.16 -5.33 3.95
C ARG A 670 -13.93 -4.60 3.38
N GLY A 671 -13.64 -3.38 3.86
CA GLY A 671 -12.52 -2.57 3.39
C GLY A 671 -12.81 -1.79 2.10
N ASP A 672 -14.08 -1.59 1.75
CA ASP A 672 -14.48 -0.80 0.58
C ASP A 672 -14.21 0.70 0.81
N ASP A 673 -13.71 1.41 -0.21
CA ASP A 673 -13.47 2.87 -0.15
C ASP A 673 -14.80 3.63 -0.37
N ASN A 674 -15.68 3.62 0.63
CA ASN A 674 -16.93 4.40 0.64
C ASN A 674 -16.87 5.55 1.66
N GLU A 675 -16.59 6.77 1.17
CA GLU A 675 -16.38 7.95 2.01
C GLU A 675 -17.59 8.30 2.90
N GLN A 676 -18.83 8.06 2.45
CA GLN A 676 -20.04 8.37 3.22
C GLN A 676 -20.24 7.39 4.36
N MET A 677 -20.13 6.10 4.08
CA MET A 677 -20.22 5.05 5.09
C MET A 677 -19.07 5.15 6.10
N LYS A 678 -17.91 5.66 5.67
CA LYS A 678 -16.78 5.89 6.56
C LYS A 678 -17.10 6.92 7.65
N LYS A 679 -17.75 8.04 7.30
CA LYS A 679 -18.18 9.04 8.30
C LYS A 679 -19.12 8.48 9.37
N ILE A 680 -20.07 7.64 8.96
CA ILE A 680 -20.98 6.96 9.90
C ILE A 680 -20.17 6.04 10.85
N SER A 681 -19.21 5.28 10.29
CA SER A 681 -18.35 4.37 11.05
C SER A 681 -17.35 5.09 11.96
N ASP A 682 -16.85 6.26 11.58
CA ASP A 682 -15.90 7.04 12.38
C ASP A 682 -16.56 7.52 13.68
N VAL A 683 -17.81 8.01 13.59
CA VAL A 683 -18.61 8.39 14.77
C VAL A 683 -18.92 7.17 15.63
N TYR A 684 -19.28 6.05 15.00
CA TYR A 684 -19.52 4.79 15.70
C TYR A 684 -18.29 4.33 16.50
N ASN A 685 -17.13 4.29 15.84
CA ASN A 685 -15.84 3.87 16.40
C ASN A 685 -15.37 4.79 17.52
N PHE A 686 -15.51 6.11 17.33
CA PHE A 686 -15.16 7.08 18.35
C PHE A 686 -15.90 6.83 19.66
N ILE A 687 -17.23 6.64 19.60
CA ILE A 687 -18.05 6.41 20.80
C ILE A 687 -17.70 5.07 21.45
N ILE A 688 -17.57 3.99 20.67
CA ILE A 688 -17.31 2.67 21.25
C ILE A 688 -15.89 2.53 21.81
N ASP A 689 -14.89 3.20 21.22
CA ASP A 689 -13.50 3.17 21.67
C ASP A 689 -13.27 3.84 23.02
N LEU A 690 -14.21 4.67 23.48
CA LEU A 690 -14.18 5.27 24.82
C LEU A 690 -14.66 4.30 25.91
N LYS A 691 -15.24 3.16 25.54
CA LYS A 691 -15.73 2.16 26.49
C LYS A 691 -14.60 1.66 27.40
N GLY A 692 -14.80 1.82 28.70
CA GLY A 692 -13.85 1.35 29.73
C GLY A 692 -12.58 2.20 29.86
N LYS A 693 -12.49 3.32 29.13
CA LYS A 693 -11.39 4.29 29.27
C LYS A 693 -11.73 5.36 30.31
N ASP A 694 -10.69 6.03 30.78
CA ASP A 694 -10.81 7.21 31.63
C ASP A 694 -11.27 8.42 30.79
N LEU A 695 -12.57 8.73 30.88
CA LEU A 695 -13.23 9.70 30.00
C LEU A 695 -12.71 11.14 30.20
N SER A 696 -12.11 11.49 31.33
CA SER A 696 -11.55 12.84 31.51
C SER A 696 -10.35 13.14 30.62
N LYS A 697 -9.77 12.12 29.97
CA LYS A 697 -8.61 12.25 29.09
C LYS A 697 -8.96 12.47 27.63
N PHE A 698 -10.25 12.48 27.28
CA PHE A 698 -10.71 12.63 25.90
C PHE A 698 -11.73 13.75 25.81
N SER A 699 -11.70 14.52 24.73
CA SER A 699 -12.74 15.52 24.43
C SER A 699 -13.83 14.87 23.59
N PHE A 700 -15.11 15.14 23.88
CA PHE A 700 -16.20 14.61 23.06
C PHE A 700 -16.26 15.28 21.69
N TYR A 701 -16.65 14.49 20.71
CA TYR A 701 -16.85 14.89 19.32
C TYR A 701 -17.82 16.06 19.22
N ASP A 702 -17.53 17.08 18.40
CA ASP A 702 -18.43 18.20 18.18
C ASP A 702 -18.52 18.52 16.67
N LYS A 703 -19.75 18.52 16.12
CA LYS A 703 -20.13 19.08 14.80
C LYS A 703 -19.60 18.37 13.54
N GLU A 704 -19.67 17.04 13.45
CA GLU A 704 -19.63 16.40 12.13
C GLU A 704 -20.99 16.33 11.45
N LEU A 705 -20.98 16.62 10.16
CA LEU A 705 -22.08 16.31 9.25
C LEU A 705 -22.06 14.80 8.97
N ILE A 706 -22.96 14.08 9.63
CA ILE A 706 -23.14 12.64 9.47
C ILE A 706 -24.16 12.41 8.35
N PRO A 707 -23.85 11.60 7.31
CA PRO A 707 -24.80 11.33 6.25
C PRO A 707 -26.07 10.65 6.80
N LYS A 708 -27.25 11.12 6.37
CA LYS A 708 -28.51 10.41 6.61
C LYS A 708 -28.52 9.10 5.83
N THR A 709 -28.99 8.04 6.47
CA THR A 709 -29.23 6.75 5.83
C THR A 709 -30.67 6.74 5.33
N THR A 710 -30.87 6.93 4.02
CA THR A 710 -32.21 6.95 3.39
C THR A 710 -32.44 5.80 2.42
N GLU A 711 -31.37 5.30 1.80
CA GLU A 711 -31.39 4.19 0.84
C GLU A 711 -30.05 3.45 0.92
N PHE A 712 -30.05 2.16 0.57
CA PHE A 712 -28.84 1.36 0.46
C PHE A 712 -28.42 1.19 -1.01
N GLU A 713 -27.14 0.93 -1.25
CA GLU A 713 -26.61 0.71 -2.60
C GLU A 713 -27.24 -0.53 -3.25
N LYS A 714 -27.40 -0.45 -4.56
CA LYS A 714 -27.84 -1.58 -5.38
C LYS A 714 -26.77 -2.68 -5.36
N ILE A 715 -27.21 -3.94 -5.38
CA ILE A 715 -26.36 -5.11 -5.51
C ILE A 715 -25.61 -5.04 -6.85
N GLU A 716 -24.29 -5.14 -6.81
CA GLU A 716 -23.42 -5.24 -8.00
C GLU A 716 -22.66 -6.57 -7.95
N LEU A 717 -22.95 -7.48 -8.89
CA LEU A 717 -22.34 -8.81 -8.96
C LEU A 717 -20.99 -8.73 -9.65
N LYS A 718 -19.96 -9.31 -9.03
CA LYS A 718 -18.57 -9.12 -9.42
C LYS A 718 -17.82 -10.45 -9.41
N ASP A 719 -16.98 -10.66 -10.42
CA ASP A 719 -16.10 -11.83 -10.43
C ASP A 719 -14.99 -11.67 -9.38
N SER A 720 -15.17 -12.37 -8.26
CA SER A 720 -14.24 -12.35 -7.13
C SER A 720 -13.45 -13.65 -7.01
N ALA A 721 -13.50 -14.53 -8.02
CA ALA A 721 -12.78 -15.81 -8.01
C ALA A 721 -11.37 -15.73 -8.62
N ILE A 722 -11.10 -14.80 -9.55
CA ILE A 722 -9.81 -14.72 -10.25
C ILE A 722 -8.70 -14.30 -9.28
N ILE A 723 -7.73 -15.20 -9.06
CA ILE A 723 -6.54 -14.97 -8.23
C ILE A 723 -5.43 -14.36 -9.10
N SER A 724 -5.12 -15.00 -10.22
CA SER A 724 -4.03 -14.62 -11.13
C SER A 724 -4.47 -14.68 -12.60
N ASN A 725 -3.98 -13.75 -13.40
CA ASN A 725 -4.22 -13.66 -14.84
C ASN A 725 -2.91 -13.91 -15.58
N GLN A 726 -2.81 -15.06 -16.26
CA GLN A 726 -1.69 -15.44 -17.12
C GLN A 726 -2.13 -15.34 -18.58
N ASP A 727 -1.23 -15.44 -19.57
CA ASP A 727 -1.55 -15.15 -20.97
C ASP A 727 -2.82 -15.87 -21.48
N ASN A 728 -2.94 -17.19 -21.25
CA ASN A 728 -4.09 -18.00 -21.72
C ASN A 728 -4.89 -18.71 -20.60
N LYS A 729 -4.50 -18.56 -19.33
CA LYS A 729 -5.16 -19.24 -18.20
C LYS A 729 -5.43 -18.27 -17.05
N TYR A 730 -6.47 -18.57 -16.29
CA TYR A 730 -6.70 -17.98 -14.97
C TYR A 730 -6.35 -18.99 -13.89
N ILE A 731 -5.75 -18.51 -12.80
CA ILE A 731 -5.84 -19.23 -11.52
C ILE A 731 -7.05 -18.64 -10.80
N VAL A 732 -8.03 -19.49 -10.50
CA VAL A 732 -9.32 -19.10 -9.92
C VAL A 732 -9.63 -19.92 -8.68
N ASN A 733 -10.26 -19.30 -7.69
CA ASN A 733 -10.89 -19.99 -6.58
C ASN A 733 -12.24 -20.54 -7.05
N MET A 734 -12.29 -21.77 -7.56
CA MET A 734 -13.53 -22.40 -8.01
C MET A 734 -14.37 -22.95 -6.85
N PRO A 735 -15.71 -22.90 -6.92
CA PRO A 735 -16.57 -23.60 -5.96
C PRO A 735 -16.32 -25.10 -6.02
N ILE A 736 -16.17 -25.74 -4.85
CA ILE A 736 -15.87 -27.18 -4.76
C ILE A 736 -16.96 -28.05 -5.41
N GLN A 737 -18.22 -27.58 -5.41
CA GLN A 737 -19.36 -28.25 -6.01
C GLN A 737 -19.22 -28.48 -7.52
N TYR A 738 -18.39 -27.69 -8.20
CA TYR A 738 -18.18 -27.77 -9.66
C TYR A 738 -16.79 -28.32 -10.03
N LEU A 739 -16.12 -28.97 -9.08
CA LEU A 739 -14.87 -29.68 -9.30
C LEU A 739 -15.11 -31.19 -9.24
N PHE A 740 -14.68 -31.88 -10.29
CA PHE A 740 -14.86 -33.31 -10.50
C PHE A 740 -13.53 -33.99 -10.76
N THR A 741 -13.45 -35.28 -10.57
CA THR A 741 -12.29 -36.10 -10.94
C THR A 741 -12.26 -36.34 -12.44
N ALA A 742 -11.09 -36.72 -12.97
CA ALA A 742 -10.77 -37.07 -14.36
C ALA A 742 -11.93 -37.32 -15.35
N GLN A 743 -11.73 -36.90 -16.60
CA GLN A 743 -12.73 -37.06 -17.66
C GLN A 743 -12.90 -38.53 -18.10
N GLN A 744 -14.13 -39.03 -18.14
CA GLN A 744 -14.42 -40.43 -18.51
C GLN A 744 -13.97 -40.72 -19.95
N HIS A 745 -14.17 -39.78 -20.88
CA HIS A 745 -13.79 -40.01 -22.27
C HIS A 745 -12.27 -40.13 -22.47
N ILE A 746 -11.46 -39.52 -21.60
CA ILE A 746 -9.99 -39.65 -21.61
C ILE A 746 -9.57 -40.98 -20.98
N ASN A 747 -10.27 -41.44 -19.93
CA ASN A 747 -9.96 -42.69 -19.25
C ASN A 747 -11.22 -43.57 -19.08
N PRO A 748 -11.68 -44.24 -20.15
CA PRO A 748 -12.98 -44.91 -20.18
C PRO A 748 -13.13 -46.04 -19.17
N THR A 749 -12.03 -46.64 -18.74
CA THR A 749 -12.03 -47.72 -17.76
C THR A 749 -11.89 -47.20 -16.33
N TYR A 750 -11.61 -45.92 -16.09
CA TYR A 750 -11.39 -45.42 -14.73
C TYR A 750 -12.72 -45.27 -13.98
N PRO A 751 -12.97 -46.04 -12.90
CA PRO A 751 -14.26 -46.06 -12.21
C PRO A 751 -14.49 -44.83 -11.32
N TRP A 752 -13.46 -44.01 -11.15
CA TRP A 752 -13.51 -42.76 -10.40
C TRP A 752 -13.41 -41.54 -11.31
N ALA A 753 -13.70 -41.68 -12.61
CA ALA A 753 -13.88 -40.53 -13.49
C ALA A 753 -15.27 -39.92 -13.27
N GLU A 754 -15.40 -38.62 -13.53
CA GLU A 754 -16.65 -37.84 -13.38
C GLU A 754 -17.27 -37.92 -11.97
N GLN A 755 -16.45 -38.10 -10.93
CA GLN A 755 -16.92 -38.08 -9.55
C GLN A 755 -16.71 -36.70 -8.95
N SER A 756 -17.68 -36.17 -8.21
CA SER A 756 -17.47 -34.94 -7.46
C SER A 756 -16.27 -35.09 -6.52
N ILE A 757 -15.45 -34.04 -6.35
CA ILE A 757 -14.35 -34.11 -5.39
C ILE A 757 -14.84 -34.26 -3.95
N ILE A 758 -16.10 -33.91 -3.66
CA ILE A 758 -16.75 -34.16 -2.36
C ILE A 758 -16.87 -35.68 -2.10
N SER A 759 -17.03 -36.46 -3.17
CA SER A 759 -17.08 -37.92 -3.14
C SER A 759 -15.70 -38.58 -2.92
N LEU A 760 -14.62 -37.81 -2.73
CA LEU A 760 -13.29 -38.32 -2.32
C LEU A 760 -13.27 -38.80 -0.85
N VAL A 761 -14.38 -39.39 -0.39
CA VAL A 761 -14.58 -40.01 0.93
C VAL A 761 -13.45 -40.96 1.34
N PRO A 762 -12.86 -41.80 0.45
CA PRO A 762 -11.70 -42.61 0.83
C PRO A 762 -10.54 -41.77 1.38
N HIS A 763 -10.34 -40.56 0.85
CA HIS A 763 -9.29 -39.65 1.30
C HIS A 763 -9.71 -38.89 2.56
N THR A 764 -10.92 -38.33 2.61
CA THR A 764 -11.35 -37.50 3.74
C THR A 764 -11.53 -38.32 5.01
N LEU A 765 -12.03 -39.57 4.92
CA LEU A 765 -12.08 -40.49 6.07
C LEU A 765 -10.68 -40.92 6.53
N LEU A 766 -9.76 -41.14 5.59
CA LEU A 766 -8.36 -41.41 5.92
C LEU A 766 -7.74 -40.22 6.66
N TYR A 767 -7.94 -38.99 6.17
CA TYR A 767 -7.44 -37.77 6.82
C TYR A 767 -8.06 -37.58 8.20
N ASN A 768 -9.35 -37.86 8.37
CA ASN A 768 -10.00 -37.81 9.67
C ASN A 768 -9.41 -38.83 10.67
N TYR A 769 -9.10 -40.05 10.22
CA TYR A 769 -8.41 -41.05 11.03
C TYR A 769 -7.00 -40.58 11.41
N LEU A 770 -6.22 -40.15 10.42
CA LEU A 770 -4.81 -39.76 10.60
C LEU A 770 -4.61 -38.47 11.41
N TRP A 771 -5.56 -37.52 11.36
CA TRP A 771 -5.39 -36.19 11.94
C TRP A 771 -6.27 -35.94 13.17
N ASN A 772 -7.54 -36.38 13.13
CA ASN A 772 -8.52 -36.13 14.20
C ASN A 772 -8.78 -37.36 15.09
N GLY A 773 -8.13 -38.50 14.82
CA GLY A 773 -8.37 -39.75 15.56
C GLY A 773 -9.76 -40.36 15.33
N GLY A 774 -10.34 -40.17 14.14
CA GLY A 774 -11.63 -40.74 13.76
C GLY A 774 -11.62 -42.28 13.67
N LYS A 775 -12.72 -42.88 13.19
CA LYS A 775 -12.79 -44.34 12.94
C LYS A 775 -11.78 -44.73 11.85
N ASP A 776 -11.05 -45.83 12.06
CA ASP A 776 -10.17 -46.41 11.03
C ASP A 776 -11.00 -46.91 9.83
N ASN A 777 -10.82 -46.23 8.69
CA ASN A 777 -11.41 -46.61 7.40
C ASN A 777 -10.32 -46.72 6.31
N THR A 778 -9.07 -47.01 6.71
CA THR A 778 -7.92 -47.10 5.81
C THR A 778 -8.14 -48.04 4.62
N ASN A 779 -8.92 -49.12 4.83
CA ASN A 779 -9.28 -50.07 3.78
C ASN A 779 -9.98 -49.43 2.57
N LEU A 780 -10.83 -48.41 2.76
CA LEU A 780 -11.51 -47.73 1.65
C LEU A 780 -10.50 -47.00 0.74
N TYR A 781 -9.48 -46.36 1.33
CA TYR A 781 -8.41 -45.72 0.58
C TYR A 781 -7.51 -46.74 -0.13
N VAL A 782 -7.19 -47.85 0.54
CA VAL A 782 -6.41 -48.94 -0.06
C VAL A 782 -7.14 -49.54 -1.26
N ASN A 783 -8.46 -49.77 -1.16
CA ASN A 783 -9.29 -50.26 -2.27
C ASN A 783 -9.35 -49.25 -3.43
N PHE A 784 -9.46 -47.95 -3.13
CA PHE A 784 -9.35 -46.88 -4.14
C PHE A 784 -8.03 -46.98 -4.91
N CYS A 785 -6.89 -47.12 -4.22
CA CYS A 785 -5.56 -47.22 -4.83
C CYS A 785 -5.34 -48.56 -5.57
N ALA A 786 -5.98 -49.64 -5.12
CA ALA A 786 -5.86 -50.96 -5.71
C ALA A 786 -6.26 -50.99 -7.20
N TYR A 787 -7.20 -50.13 -7.61
CA TYR A 787 -7.61 -50.02 -9.00
C TYR A 787 -6.45 -49.66 -9.94
N GLY A 788 -5.70 -48.60 -9.60
CA GLY A 788 -4.50 -48.21 -10.35
C GLY A 788 -3.39 -49.25 -10.28
N ALA A 789 -3.20 -49.86 -9.11
CA ALA A 789 -2.18 -50.89 -8.90
C ALA A 789 -2.41 -52.14 -9.78
N ARG A 790 -3.67 -52.57 -9.94
CA ARG A 790 -4.05 -53.70 -10.82
C ARG A 790 -3.76 -53.38 -12.29
N GLY A 791 -4.06 -52.16 -12.74
CA GLY A 791 -3.78 -51.72 -14.11
C GLY A 791 -2.28 -51.59 -14.43
N SER A 792 -1.43 -51.42 -13.41
CA SER A 792 0.03 -51.28 -13.56
C SER A 792 0.84 -52.52 -13.14
N GLY A 793 0.19 -53.66 -12.87
CA GLY A 793 0.87 -54.92 -12.50
C GLY A 793 1.56 -54.90 -11.13
N VAL A 794 1.20 -53.98 -10.24
CA VAL A 794 1.83 -53.84 -8.91
C VAL A 794 1.27 -54.91 -7.95
N LYS A 795 2.17 -55.65 -7.29
CA LYS A 795 1.79 -56.68 -6.29
C LYS A 795 1.36 -56.01 -4.98
N MET A 796 0.07 -56.12 -4.64
CA MET A 796 -0.54 -55.52 -3.45
C MET A 796 -0.25 -56.30 -2.16
N THR A 797 0.99 -56.26 -1.67
CA THR A 797 1.40 -56.91 -0.42
C THR A 797 0.95 -56.12 0.82
N GLU A 798 0.99 -56.72 2.02
CA GLU A 798 0.73 -55.99 3.28
C GLU A 798 1.70 -54.81 3.48
N GLY A 799 2.96 -54.95 3.05
CA GLY A 799 3.93 -53.85 3.06
C GLY A 799 3.51 -52.68 2.17
N TRP A 800 2.91 -52.96 1.01
CA TRP A 800 2.39 -51.92 0.11
C TRP A 800 1.22 -51.16 0.74
N LYS A 801 0.27 -51.87 1.37
CA LYS A 801 -0.87 -51.27 2.06
C LYS A 801 -0.41 -50.35 3.22
N LYS A 802 0.51 -50.84 4.05
CA LYS A 802 1.08 -50.07 5.17
C LYS A 802 1.77 -48.80 4.68
N ASN A 803 2.62 -48.91 3.64
CA ASN A 803 3.33 -47.78 3.08
C ASN A 803 2.37 -46.71 2.52
N LEU A 804 1.29 -47.10 1.85
CA LEU A 804 0.28 -46.17 1.37
C LEU A 804 -0.30 -45.30 2.49
N VAL A 805 -0.65 -45.91 3.63
CA VAL A 805 -1.25 -45.18 4.76
C VAL A 805 -0.21 -44.26 5.41
N GLU A 806 1.00 -44.76 5.71
CA GLU A 806 2.06 -43.98 6.36
C GLU A 806 2.49 -42.78 5.50
N ASN A 807 2.65 -42.96 4.19
CA ASN A 807 3.01 -41.88 3.27
C ASN A 807 1.93 -40.78 3.25
N ARG A 808 0.65 -41.14 3.42
CA ARG A 808 -0.45 -40.16 3.43
C ARG A 808 -0.46 -39.31 4.69
N LEU A 809 0.03 -39.80 5.83
CA LEU A 809 0.23 -38.96 7.01
C LEU A 809 1.28 -37.87 6.72
N THR A 810 2.42 -38.24 6.13
CA THR A 810 3.45 -37.26 5.75
C THR A 810 2.92 -36.23 4.76
N VAL A 811 2.21 -36.67 3.71
CA VAL A 811 1.64 -35.75 2.71
C VAL A 811 0.59 -34.84 3.34
N LEU A 812 -0.29 -35.37 4.20
CA LEU A 812 -1.28 -34.57 4.91
C LEU A 812 -0.61 -33.53 5.82
N SER A 813 0.37 -33.95 6.62
CA SER A 813 1.12 -33.06 7.52
C SER A 813 1.79 -31.92 6.77
N SER A 814 2.45 -32.21 5.65
CA SER A 814 3.07 -31.17 4.83
C SER A 814 2.04 -30.22 4.23
N MET A 815 0.92 -30.74 3.73
CA MET A 815 -0.13 -29.88 3.17
C MET A 815 -0.82 -29.03 4.24
N LYS A 816 -1.04 -29.55 5.46
CA LYS A 816 -1.60 -28.77 6.58
C LYS A 816 -0.63 -27.67 7.00
N ARG A 817 0.65 -27.99 7.11
CA ARG A 817 1.70 -27.00 7.36
C ARG A 817 1.74 -25.92 6.28
N SER A 818 1.61 -26.29 5.00
CA SER A 818 1.48 -25.32 3.93
C SER A 818 0.21 -24.47 4.06
N LEU A 819 -0.94 -25.02 4.48
CA LEU A 819 -2.14 -24.19 4.72
C LEU A 819 -1.91 -23.13 5.81
N GLU A 820 -1.05 -23.40 6.79
CA GLU A 820 -0.77 -22.49 7.92
C GLU A 820 0.37 -21.51 7.64
N GLU A 821 1.48 -21.98 7.05
CA GLU A 821 2.73 -21.23 6.91
C GLU A 821 2.96 -20.65 5.50
N ASP A 822 2.32 -21.21 4.47
CA ASP A 822 2.56 -20.90 3.05
C ASP A 822 1.33 -21.24 2.20
N ALA A 823 0.21 -20.57 2.47
CA ALA A 823 -1.07 -20.87 1.83
C ALA A 823 -1.00 -20.72 0.29
N ASP A 824 -0.12 -19.82 -0.18
CA ASP A 824 0.20 -19.62 -1.58
C ASP A 824 0.74 -20.87 -2.28
N PHE A 825 1.23 -21.88 -1.54
CA PHE A 825 1.58 -23.20 -2.09
C PHE A 825 0.47 -23.77 -2.98
N PHE A 826 -0.80 -23.63 -2.58
CA PHE A 826 -1.94 -24.16 -3.32
C PHE A 826 -2.30 -23.32 -4.55
N ILE A 827 -1.89 -22.05 -4.58
CA ILE A 827 -2.01 -21.15 -5.74
C ILE A 827 -0.89 -21.44 -6.73
N ARG A 828 0.37 -21.45 -6.27
CA ARG A 828 1.56 -21.73 -7.10
C ARG A 828 1.50 -23.11 -7.73
N ASN A 829 0.85 -24.07 -7.07
CA ASN A 829 0.69 -25.43 -7.55
C ASN A 829 -0.76 -25.79 -7.89
N ALA A 830 -1.63 -24.83 -8.24
CA ALA A 830 -3.03 -25.09 -8.55
C ALA A 830 -3.19 -26.20 -9.62
N PRO A 831 -4.02 -27.25 -9.39
CA PRO A 831 -4.25 -28.29 -10.39
C PRO A 831 -4.98 -27.71 -11.60
N GLU A 832 -4.66 -28.24 -12.77
CA GLU A 832 -5.37 -27.92 -14.00
C GLU A 832 -6.78 -28.52 -13.99
N ALA A 833 -7.75 -27.67 -14.31
CA ALA A 833 -9.17 -27.96 -14.34
C ALA A 833 -9.68 -27.80 -15.78
N LEU A 834 -10.10 -28.92 -16.38
CA LEU A 834 -10.59 -28.98 -17.76
C LEU A 834 -12.11 -28.87 -17.78
N TYR A 835 -12.64 -27.98 -18.62
CA TYR A 835 -14.07 -27.77 -18.69
C TYR A 835 -14.78 -28.91 -19.40
N ASN A 836 -15.87 -29.37 -18.79
CA ASN A 836 -16.77 -30.37 -19.33
C ASN A 836 -18.01 -29.66 -19.86
N GLU A 837 -18.10 -29.51 -21.18
CA GLU A 837 -19.23 -28.80 -21.81
C GLU A 837 -20.55 -29.57 -21.68
N GLU A 838 -20.51 -30.90 -21.57
CA GLU A 838 -21.70 -31.74 -21.45
C GLU A 838 -22.41 -31.51 -20.12
N TYR A 839 -21.64 -31.42 -19.03
CA TYR A 839 -22.18 -31.35 -17.67
C TYR A 839 -21.96 -30.00 -16.96
N ASN A 840 -21.32 -29.04 -17.63
CA ASN A 840 -21.07 -27.69 -17.15
C ASN A 840 -20.31 -27.61 -15.80
N TYR A 841 -19.25 -28.41 -15.65
CA TYR A 841 -18.32 -28.38 -14.51
C TYR A 841 -16.86 -28.53 -14.97
N PHE A 842 -15.90 -28.61 -14.04
CA PHE A 842 -14.49 -28.83 -14.37
C PHE A 842 -13.92 -30.12 -13.78
N ASN A 843 -13.19 -30.87 -14.60
CA ASN A 843 -12.50 -32.10 -14.21
C ASN A 843 -11.03 -31.84 -13.86
N LEU A 844 -10.57 -32.49 -12.79
CA LEU A 844 -9.18 -32.51 -12.33
C LEU A 844 -8.51 -33.82 -12.74
N ASN A 845 -7.57 -33.73 -13.68
CA ASN A 845 -6.72 -34.87 -14.08
C ASN A 845 -5.55 -35.12 -13.10
N GLY A 846 -5.34 -34.23 -12.12
CA GLY A 846 -4.34 -34.36 -11.07
C GLY A 846 -4.73 -33.60 -9.80
N GLY A 847 -3.90 -33.65 -8.75
CA GLY A 847 -4.09 -32.85 -7.53
C GLY A 847 -5.18 -33.34 -6.56
N ARG A 848 -5.62 -34.60 -6.66
CA ARG A 848 -6.71 -35.18 -5.83
C ARG A 848 -6.47 -35.08 -4.32
N HIS A 849 -5.22 -35.17 -3.87
CA HIS A 849 -4.88 -34.99 -2.45
C HIS A 849 -5.16 -33.58 -1.95
N ARG A 850 -4.88 -32.56 -2.78
CA ARG A 850 -5.18 -31.16 -2.47
C ARG A 850 -6.69 -30.94 -2.50
N ALA A 851 -7.40 -31.49 -3.49
CA ALA A 851 -8.86 -31.42 -3.52
C ALA A 851 -9.50 -32.07 -2.28
N ALA A 852 -9.06 -33.28 -1.91
CA ALA A 852 -9.52 -33.96 -0.71
C ALA A 852 -9.20 -33.20 0.58
N LEU A 853 -8.05 -32.52 0.67
CA LEU A 853 -7.71 -31.66 1.80
C LEU A 853 -8.69 -30.49 1.91
N PHE A 854 -8.97 -29.80 0.80
CA PHE A 854 -9.89 -28.65 0.81
C PHE A 854 -11.31 -29.07 1.23
N VAL A 855 -11.78 -30.23 0.75
CA VAL A 855 -13.04 -30.83 1.21
C VAL A 855 -12.95 -31.18 2.70
N PHE A 856 -11.88 -31.83 3.15
CA PHE A 856 -11.68 -32.23 4.55
C PHE A 856 -11.69 -31.03 5.51
N GLU A 857 -11.02 -29.93 5.16
CA GLU A 857 -10.99 -28.68 5.92
C GLU A 857 -12.27 -27.82 5.79
N ASN A 858 -13.28 -28.29 5.05
CA ASN A 858 -14.56 -27.61 4.82
C ASN A 858 -14.46 -26.28 4.05
N TYR A 859 -13.43 -26.12 3.21
CA TYR A 859 -13.39 -24.98 2.28
C TYR A 859 -14.56 -25.04 1.29
N TYR A 860 -15.12 -23.89 0.94
CA TYR A 860 -16.16 -23.78 -0.09
C TYR A 860 -15.57 -23.63 -1.50
N LYS A 861 -14.30 -23.22 -1.58
CA LYS A 861 -13.61 -22.83 -2.80
C LYS A 861 -12.21 -23.42 -2.83
N MET A 862 -11.68 -23.75 -4.00
CA MET A 862 -10.33 -24.28 -4.17
C MET A 862 -9.60 -23.58 -5.33
N PRO A 863 -8.33 -23.18 -5.17
CA PRO A 863 -7.51 -22.70 -6.27
C PRO A 863 -7.32 -23.77 -7.35
N VAL A 864 -7.67 -23.44 -8.59
CA VAL A 864 -7.47 -24.28 -9.78
C VAL A 864 -7.04 -23.41 -10.96
N MET A 865 -6.34 -24.03 -11.91
CA MET A 865 -5.90 -23.36 -13.14
C MET A 865 -6.83 -23.74 -14.29
N ILE A 866 -7.46 -22.75 -14.94
CA ILE A 866 -8.49 -22.93 -15.97
C ILE A 866 -8.16 -22.08 -17.20
N ASP A 867 -8.43 -22.62 -18.39
CA ASP A 867 -8.39 -21.88 -19.65
C ASP A 867 -9.39 -20.71 -19.68
N LYS A 868 -8.99 -19.54 -20.19
CA LYS A 868 -9.83 -18.33 -20.11
C LYS A 868 -11.17 -18.48 -20.82
N ASP A 869 -11.20 -19.12 -21.99
CA ASP A 869 -12.42 -19.29 -22.77
C ASP A 869 -13.38 -20.23 -22.04
N SER A 870 -12.83 -21.31 -21.50
CA SER A 870 -13.55 -22.28 -20.66
C SER A 870 -14.15 -21.63 -19.42
N TYR A 871 -13.39 -20.77 -18.73
CA TYR A 871 -13.88 -20.02 -17.58
C TYR A 871 -14.99 -19.03 -17.97
N ASN A 872 -14.80 -18.28 -19.06
CA ASN A 872 -15.80 -17.34 -19.58
C ASN A 872 -17.13 -18.03 -19.97
N LYS A 873 -17.07 -19.26 -20.50
CA LYS A 873 -18.25 -20.09 -20.81
C LYS A 873 -19.02 -20.52 -19.56
N PHE A 874 -18.32 -20.80 -18.46
CA PHE A 874 -18.93 -21.20 -17.19
C PHE A 874 -19.59 -20.02 -16.48
N ILE A 875 -18.89 -18.88 -16.36
CA ILE A 875 -19.42 -17.72 -15.60
C ILE A 875 -20.65 -17.08 -16.21
N ASN A 876 -20.87 -17.25 -17.52
CA ASN A 876 -22.04 -16.80 -18.26
C ASN A 876 -22.49 -15.36 -17.89
N LYS A 877 -21.62 -14.38 -18.18
CA LYS A 877 -21.78 -12.97 -17.77
C LYS A 877 -23.11 -12.33 -18.18
N GLU A 878 -23.73 -12.79 -19.28
CA GLU A 878 -25.01 -12.27 -19.74
C GLU A 878 -26.13 -12.59 -18.75
N VAL A 879 -26.22 -13.85 -18.30
CA VAL A 879 -27.23 -14.27 -17.32
C VAL A 879 -26.96 -13.68 -15.94
N VAL A 880 -25.68 -13.49 -15.57
CA VAL A 880 -25.32 -12.77 -14.34
C VAL A 880 -25.92 -11.36 -14.32
N LYS A 881 -25.88 -10.62 -15.44
CA LYS A 881 -26.49 -9.28 -15.52
C LYS A 881 -28.01 -9.32 -15.38
N GLU A 882 -28.68 -10.32 -15.95
CA GLU A 882 -30.12 -10.52 -15.76
C GLU A 882 -30.44 -10.76 -14.27
N ILE A 883 -29.63 -11.57 -13.58
CA ILE A 883 -29.79 -11.84 -12.15
C ILE A 883 -29.54 -10.59 -11.30
N GLU A 884 -28.48 -9.83 -11.59
CA GLU A 884 -28.19 -8.57 -10.89
C GLU A 884 -29.38 -7.60 -10.97
N GLN A 885 -29.99 -7.45 -12.15
CA GLN A 885 -31.19 -6.64 -12.32
C GLN A 885 -32.37 -7.18 -11.51
N TYR A 886 -32.57 -8.49 -11.53
CA TYR A 886 -33.66 -9.13 -10.80
C TYR A 886 -33.51 -8.97 -9.28
N LEU A 887 -32.30 -9.15 -8.73
CA LEU A 887 -32.00 -8.94 -7.31
C LEU A 887 -32.29 -7.50 -6.89
N ASN A 888 -31.87 -6.52 -7.70
CA ASN A 888 -32.08 -5.11 -7.42
C ASN A 888 -33.53 -4.64 -7.53
N ASN A 889 -34.34 -5.30 -8.36
CA ASN A 889 -35.75 -4.94 -8.56
C ASN A 889 -36.68 -5.58 -7.51
N ASN A 890 -36.26 -6.66 -6.87
CA ASN A 890 -37.11 -7.46 -5.96
C ASN A 890 -36.60 -7.51 -4.50
N ASP A 891 -35.49 -6.85 -4.17
CA ASP A 891 -34.86 -6.82 -2.84
C ASP A 891 -34.69 -8.22 -2.19
N ILE A 892 -34.22 -9.18 -2.99
CA ILE A 892 -34.10 -10.58 -2.56
C ILE A 892 -32.85 -10.76 -1.72
N LYS A 893 -33.02 -11.29 -0.50
CA LYS A 893 -31.93 -11.81 0.34
C LYS A 893 -31.71 -13.28 0.04
N LEU A 894 -30.45 -13.69 -0.11
CA LEU A 894 -30.12 -15.09 -0.35
C LEU A 894 -30.39 -15.94 0.89
N GLU A 895 -31.13 -17.02 0.72
CA GLU A 895 -31.29 -18.06 1.75
C GLU A 895 -29.97 -18.80 1.97
N ASN A 896 -29.29 -19.19 0.88
CA ASN A 896 -28.06 -19.99 0.92
C ASN A 896 -27.00 -19.43 -0.04
N PRO A 897 -25.71 -19.75 0.16
CA PRO A 897 -24.66 -19.40 -0.78
C PRO A 897 -24.92 -20.02 -2.15
N VAL A 898 -24.74 -19.22 -3.20
CA VAL A 898 -24.78 -19.68 -4.59
C VAL A 898 -23.37 -20.04 -5.03
N SER A 899 -23.14 -21.27 -5.48
CA SER A 899 -21.81 -21.79 -5.87
C SER A 899 -21.33 -21.24 -7.21
N HIS A 900 -21.16 -19.92 -7.30
CA HIS A 900 -20.74 -19.23 -8.51
C HIS A 900 -19.80 -18.06 -8.19
N PRO A 901 -18.73 -17.82 -8.98
CA PRO A 901 -17.76 -16.74 -8.79
C PRO A 901 -18.35 -15.34 -8.52
N TYR A 902 -19.49 -15.03 -9.15
CA TYR A 902 -20.16 -13.73 -9.03
C TYR A 902 -20.98 -13.52 -7.76
N PHE A 903 -21.16 -14.56 -6.95
CA PHE A 903 -21.98 -14.53 -5.73
C PHE A 903 -21.12 -14.60 -4.46
N TYR A 904 -19.79 -14.62 -4.60
CA TYR A 904 -18.85 -14.77 -3.48
C TYR A 904 -18.92 -13.66 -2.44
N ASP A 905 -19.35 -12.47 -2.84
CA ASP A 905 -19.40 -11.28 -1.98
C ASP A 905 -20.81 -11.02 -1.43
N LEU A 906 -21.78 -11.91 -1.72
CA LEU A 906 -23.14 -11.82 -1.21
C LEU A 906 -23.31 -12.64 0.07
N ASP A 907 -23.92 -12.02 1.07
CA ASP A 907 -24.30 -12.71 2.29
C ASP A 907 -25.54 -13.57 2.04
N SER A 908 -25.66 -14.65 2.82
CA SER A 908 -26.86 -15.49 2.86
C SER A 908 -27.26 -15.80 4.29
N LYS A 909 -28.52 -16.16 4.52
CA LYS A 909 -29.02 -16.53 5.86
C LYS A 909 -28.34 -17.80 6.39
N ARG A 910 -27.95 -18.70 5.50
CA ARG A 910 -27.43 -20.04 5.81
C ARG A 910 -26.04 -20.25 5.20
N PRO A 911 -25.00 -19.50 5.63
CA PRO A 911 -23.67 -19.55 5.00
C PRO A 911 -22.98 -20.92 5.12
N GLN A 912 -23.43 -21.77 6.05
CA GLN A 912 -22.89 -23.10 6.30
C GLN A 912 -23.60 -24.22 5.51
N TYR A 913 -24.53 -23.88 4.60
CA TYR A 913 -25.37 -24.85 3.89
C TYR A 913 -24.56 -25.91 3.13
N TYR A 914 -23.43 -25.49 2.53
CA TYR A 914 -22.52 -26.43 1.89
C TYR A 914 -21.98 -27.48 2.87
N GLN A 915 -21.43 -27.05 4.00
CA GLN A 915 -20.75 -27.93 4.95
C GLN A 915 -21.73 -28.85 5.69
N ILE A 916 -22.90 -28.32 6.03
CA ILE A 916 -23.88 -29.01 6.87
C ILE A 916 -24.77 -29.89 6.02
N VAL A 917 -25.28 -29.41 4.87
CA VAL A 917 -26.27 -30.13 4.05
C VAL A 917 -25.61 -30.84 2.88
N ILE A 918 -25.11 -30.07 1.90
CA ILE A 918 -24.65 -30.61 0.62
C ILE A 918 -23.53 -31.63 0.83
N LYS A 919 -22.46 -31.23 1.51
CA LYS A 919 -21.29 -32.08 1.75
C LYS A 919 -21.69 -33.34 2.49
N LYS A 920 -22.50 -33.24 3.55
CA LYS A 920 -22.86 -34.38 4.39
C LYS A 920 -23.74 -35.40 3.67
N ILE A 921 -24.70 -34.96 2.88
CA ILE A 921 -25.55 -35.87 2.09
C ILE A 921 -24.69 -36.62 1.07
N ILE A 922 -23.81 -35.90 0.34
CA ILE A 922 -22.95 -36.52 -0.67
C ILE A 922 -21.93 -37.46 -0.02
N GLU A 923 -21.27 -37.06 1.07
CA GLU A 923 -20.33 -37.93 1.81
C GLU A 923 -21.03 -39.18 2.36
N TYR A 924 -22.26 -39.05 2.90
CA TYR A 924 -23.04 -40.17 3.43
C TYR A 924 -23.34 -41.19 2.33
N LEU A 925 -23.89 -40.74 1.20
CA LEU A 925 -24.24 -41.61 0.07
C LEU A 925 -23.01 -42.20 -0.62
N SER A 926 -21.93 -41.43 -0.76
CA SER A 926 -20.65 -41.91 -1.27
C SER A 926 -20.09 -43.03 -0.40
N LYS A 927 -20.09 -42.85 0.93
CA LYS A 927 -19.61 -43.87 1.86
C LYS A 927 -20.42 -45.15 1.76
N GLU A 928 -21.75 -45.05 1.75
CA GLU A 928 -22.63 -46.21 1.64
C GLU A 928 -22.43 -46.96 0.31
N SER A 929 -22.36 -46.22 -0.81
CA SER A 929 -22.10 -46.81 -2.13
C SER A 929 -20.76 -47.55 -2.15
N LEU A 930 -19.73 -46.99 -1.50
CA LEU A 930 -18.42 -47.65 -1.39
C LEU A 930 -18.45 -48.90 -0.54
N GLU A 931 -19.10 -48.85 0.62
CA GLU A 931 -19.21 -50.01 1.51
C GLU A 931 -20.00 -51.16 0.87
N LYS A 932 -20.96 -50.84 -0.02
CA LYS A 932 -21.82 -51.83 -0.67
C LYS A 932 -21.29 -52.35 -2.01
N TYR A 933 -20.66 -51.49 -2.81
CA TYR A 933 -20.36 -51.78 -4.22
C TYR A 933 -18.88 -51.58 -4.58
N ASP A 934 -18.01 -51.12 -3.68
CA ASP A 934 -16.60 -50.73 -3.94
C ASP A 934 -16.41 -49.59 -4.97
N TYR A 935 -17.49 -48.97 -5.46
CA TYR A 935 -17.46 -47.78 -6.31
C TYR A 935 -18.64 -46.85 -6.02
N ILE A 936 -18.57 -45.61 -6.53
CA ILE A 936 -19.61 -44.59 -6.36
C ILE A 936 -20.38 -44.43 -7.68
N ASP A 937 -21.68 -44.67 -7.65
CA ASP A 937 -22.56 -44.45 -8.81
C ASP A 937 -23.91 -43.92 -8.35
N PHE A 938 -24.13 -42.64 -8.68
CA PHE A 938 -25.36 -41.93 -8.36
C PHE A 938 -26.40 -41.97 -9.48
N LYS A 939 -26.04 -42.44 -10.69
CA LYS A 939 -26.90 -42.37 -11.89
C LYS A 939 -28.18 -43.20 -11.80
N LYS A 940 -28.20 -44.19 -10.90
CA LYS A 940 -29.34 -45.09 -10.65
C LYS A 940 -30.31 -44.56 -9.60
N HIS A 941 -30.00 -43.43 -8.98
CA HIS A 941 -30.76 -42.89 -7.87
C HIS A 941 -31.40 -41.56 -8.25
N SER A 942 -32.45 -41.22 -7.51
CA SER A 942 -33.24 -40.04 -7.77
C SER A 942 -33.76 -39.39 -6.49
N PHE A 943 -33.89 -38.06 -6.53
CA PHE A 943 -34.33 -37.23 -5.42
C PHE A 943 -35.63 -36.49 -5.74
N GLY A 944 -36.59 -36.55 -4.81
CA GLY A 944 -37.61 -35.53 -4.63
C GLY A 944 -37.08 -34.47 -3.65
N ILE A 945 -37.26 -33.19 -3.96
CA ILE A 945 -36.74 -32.10 -3.13
C ILE A 945 -37.86 -31.15 -2.73
N ILE A 946 -37.97 -30.91 -1.42
CA ILE A 946 -38.76 -29.84 -0.80
C ILE A 946 -37.78 -28.96 -0.02
N SER A 947 -37.39 -27.84 -0.63
CA SER A 947 -36.44 -26.89 -0.05
C SER A 947 -36.72 -25.48 -0.55
N HIS A 948 -36.38 -24.47 0.27
CA HIS A 948 -36.30 -23.08 -0.17
C HIS A 948 -34.84 -22.66 -0.26
N ASP A 949 -34.03 -23.44 -0.98
CA ASP A 949 -32.57 -23.31 -1.01
C ASP A 949 -32.01 -22.66 -2.28
N HIS A 950 -32.84 -21.89 -2.97
CA HIS A 950 -32.56 -21.34 -4.29
C HIS A 950 -32.14 -22.40 -5.32
N GLY A 951 -32.54 -23.66 -5.11
CA GLY A 951 -32.19 -24.81 -5.96
C GLY A 951 -30.74 -25.28 -5.84
N GLU A 952 -30.01 -24.92 -4.78
CA GLU A 952 -28.59 -25.25 -4.63
C GLU A 952 -28.35 -26.77 -4.51
N LEU A 953 -29.13 -27.47 -3.66
CA LEU A 953 -29.04 -28.93 -3.55
C LEU A 953 -29.47 -29.61 -4.86
N LYS A 954 -30.53 -29.12 -5.51
CA LYS A 954 -30.98 -29.60 -6.82
C LYS A 954 -29.85 -29.56 -7.85
N ARG A 955 -29.16 -28.42 -7.97
CA ARG A 955 -28.04 -28.25 -8.90
C ARG A 955 -26.90 -29.20 -8.58
N MET A 956 -26.51 -29.32 -7.31
CA MET A 956 -25.47 -30.24 -6.88
C MET A 956 -25.80 -31.70 -7.23
N LEU A 957 -27.04 -32.13 -6.96
CA LEU A 957 -27.50 -33.48 -7.28
C LEU A 957 -27.52 -33.74 -8.79
N ASN A 958 -27.94 -32.76 -9.59
CA ASN A 958 -27.90 -32.85 -11.05
C ASN A 958 -26.48 -33.00 -11.60
N VAL A 959 -25.51 -32.21 -11.13
CA VAL A 959 -24.11 -32.35 -11.58
C VAL A 959 -23.45 -33.63 -11.06
N CYS A 960 -23.97 -34.21 -9.97
CA CYS A 960 -23.64 -35.57 -9.51
C CYS A 960 -24.40 -36.67 -10.26
N HIS A 961 -25.16 -36.32 -11.30
CA HIS A 961 -25.91 -37.23 -12.17
C HIS A 961 -27.07 -37.99 -11.51
N PHE A 962 -27.60 -37.52 -10.37
CA PHE A 962 -28.88 -38.01 -9.85
C PHE A 962 -30.03 -37.57 -10.77
N GLY A 963 -31.12 -38.34 -10.79
CA GLY A 963 -32.39 -37.81 -11.27
C GLY A 963 -33.00 -36.88 -10.22
N VAL A 964 -33.50 -35.70 -10.58
CA VAL A 964 -34.01 -34.74 -9.59
C VAL A 964 -35.40 -34.24 -9.97
N LYS A 965 -36.31 -34.20 -8.99
CA LYS A 965 -37.65 -33.61 -9.09
C LYS A 965 -37.84 -32.59 -7.96
N GLN A 966 -37.99 -31.31 -8.31
CA GLN A 966 -38.43 -30.30 -7.36
C GLN A 966 -39.93 -30.46 -7.11
N ILE A 967 -40.35 -30.56 -5.84
CA ILE A 967 -41.74 -30.81 -5.45
C ILE A 967 -42.45 -29.50 -5.03
N ASN A 968 -41.75 -28.63 -4.30
CA ASN A 968 -42.27 -27.30 -3.98
C ASN A 968 -42.19 -26.35 -5.18
N GLU A 969 -42.85 -25.20 -5.05
CA GLU A 969 -42.91 -24.20 -6.12
C GLU A 969 -41.54 -23.62 -6.45
N ILE A 970 -41.28 -23.49 -7.76
CA ILE A 970 -40.05 -22.93 -8.32
C ILE A 970 -40.29 -21.43 -8.52
N THR A 971 -39.42 -20.59 -7.99
CA THR A 971 -39.47 -19.14 -8.15
C THR A 971 -38.80 -18.70 -9.45
N ASP A 972 -39.08 -17.49 -9.93
CA ASP A 972 -38.37 -16.90 -11.07
C ASP A 972 -36.85 -16.81 -10.81
N PHE A 973 -36.45 -16.58 -9.56
CA PHE A 973 -35.04 -16.56 -9.16
C PHE A 973 -34.38 -17.93 -9.35
N ASP A 974 -35.07 -19.02 -8.97
CA ASP A 974 -34.60 -20.38 -9.18
C ASP A 974 -34.38 -20.68 -10.66
N MET A 975 -35.29 -20.22 -11.52
CA MET A 975 -35.20 -20.40 -12.97
C MET A 975 -34.02 -19.64 -13.57
N LEU A 976 -33.74 -18.42 -13.10
CA LEU A 976 -32.58 -17.64 -13.53
C LEU A 976 -31.26 -18.30 -13.11
N LEU A 977 -31.19 -18.86 -11.89
CA LEU A 977 -30.03 -19.60 -11.43
C LEU A 977 -29.84 -20.91 -12.21
N ASP A 978 -30.92 -21.64 -12.51
CA ASP A 978 -30.86 -22.83 -13.37
C ASP A 978 -30.36 -22.49 -14.78
N LYS A 979 -30.79 -21.34 -15.33
CA LYS A 979 -30.29 -20.81 -16.61
C LYS A 979 -28.79 -20.48 -16.52
N LEU A 980 -28.33 -19.86 -15.42
CA LEU A 980 -26.92 -19.53 -15.20
C LEU A 980 -26.04 -20.78 -15.25
N PHE A 981 -26.46 -21.83 -14.53
CA PHE A 981 -25.73 -23.10 -14.45
C PHE A 981 -26.04 -24.09 -15.57
N LYS A 982 -26.78 -23.66 -16.61
CA LYS A 982 -27.17 -24.49 -17.76
C LYS A 982 -27.73 -25.84 -17.32
N ILE A 983 -28.57 -25.84 -16.27
CA ILE A 983 -29.23 -27.05 -15.82
C ILE A 983 -30.15 -27.51 -16.94
N GLN A 984 -29.70 -28.53 -17.65
CA GLN A 984 -30.52 -29.21 -18.63
C GLN A 984 -31.64 -29.88 -17.84
N ASN A 985 -32.90 -29.68 -18.23
CA ASN A 985 -34.06 -30.40 -17.68
C ASN A 985 -34.01 -31.89 -18.08
N HIS A 986 -32.89 -32.56 -17.77
CA HIS A 986 -32.63 -33.92 -18.16
C HIS A 986 -33.15 -34.85 -17.08
N LYS A 987 -34.27 -35.47 -17.48
CA LYS A 987 -35.08 -36.46 -16.77
C LYS A 987 -36.01 -35.85 -15.73
N LEU A 988 -37.10 -35.25 -16.22
CA LEU A 988 -38.39 -35.30 -15.52
C LEU A 988 -38.68 -36.77 -15.17
N ILE A 989 -38.34 -37.15 -13.95
CA ILE A 989 -38.64 -38.45 -13.38
C ILE A 989 -39.96 -38.33 -12.63
N ASN A 990 -40.88 -39.25 -12.89
CA ASN A 990 -42.14 -39.27 -12.15
C ASN A 990 -41.93 -39.81 -10.72
N ASN A 991 -41.02 -40.79 -10.57
CA ASN A 991 -40.73 -41.48 -9.32
C ASN A 991 -39.30 -41.20 -8.83
N TYR A 992 -39.13 -41.08 -7.52
CA TYR A 992 -37.86 -40.79 -6.87
C TYR A 992 -37.61 -41.75 -5.70
N ASP A 993 -36.38 -42.26 -5.61
CA ASP A 993 -35.96 -43.22 -4.57
C ASP A 993 -35.70 -42.55 -3.22
N TYR A 994 -35.23 -41.31 -3.24
CA TYR A 994 -34.84 -40.51 -2.08
C TYR A 994 -35.68 -39.23 -2.00
N LEU A 995 -35.93 -38.76 -0.79
CA LEU A 995 -36.66 -37.52 -0.53
C LEU A 995 -35.81 -36.62 0.38
N PHE A 996 -35.65 -35.35 0.03
CA PHE A 996 -35.05 -34.33 0.91
C PHE A 996 -36.12 -33.32 1.32
N ILE A 997 -36.20 -33.04 2.62
CA ILE A 997 -37.14 -32.10 3.21
C ILE A 997 -36.38 -31.15 4.12
N ASP A 998 -36.53 -29.85 3.85
CA ASP A 998 -36.12 -28.80 4.75
C ASP A 998 -37.30 -28.38 5.64
N GLU A 999 -37.38 -28.89 6.87
CA GLU A 999 -38.42 -28.53 7.85
C GLU A 999 -38.10 -27.22 8.60
N THR A 1000 -36.99 -26.55 8.28
CA THR A 1000 -36.62 -25.28 8.93
C THR A 1000 -37.24 -24.04 8.26
N ILE A 1001 -38.00 -24.22 7.18
CA ILE A 1001 -38.71 -23.14 6.48
C ILE A 1001 -40.17 -23.03 6.96
N ASN A 1002 -40.75 -21.85 6.86
CA ASN A 1002 -42.16 -21.63 7.20
C ASN A 1002 -43.06 -22.22 6.10
N ASP A 1003 -44.16 -22.88 6.51
CA ASP A 1003 -45.23 -23.41 5.62
C ASP A 1003 -44.86 -24.58 4.68
N VAL A 1004 -43.97 -25.48 5.13
CA VAL A 1004 -43.63 -26.74 4.41
C VAL A 1004 -44.86 -27.63 4.17
N ALA A 1005 -45.86 -27.55 5.06
CA ALA A 1005 -47.02 -28.43 5.08
C ALA A 1005 -47.81 -28.42 3.76
N SER A 1006 -47.92 -27.26 3.10
CA SER A 1006 -48.60 -27.10 1.81
C SER A 1006 -47.93 -27.90 0.67
N SER A 1007 -46.62 -28.18 0.79
CA SER A 1007 -45.87 -28.95 -0.21
C SER A 1007 -45.99 -30.46 -0.03
N TYR A 1008 -46.42 -30.92 1.15
CA TYR A 1008 -46.58 -32.35 1.42
C TYR A 1008 -47.71 -33.00 0.63
N GLU A 1009 -48.75 -32.26 0.25
CA GLU A 1009 -49.82 -32.76 -0.61
C GLU A 1009 -49.34 -33.08 -2.04
N LYS A 1010 -48.21 -32.49 -2.45
CA LYS A 1010 -47.58 -32.69 -3.77
C LYS A 1010 -46.63 -33.89 -3.78
N ILE A 1011 -46.38 -34.54 -2.64
CA ILE A 1011 -45.58 -35.76 -2.56
C ILE A 1011 -46.40 -36.93 -3.10
N ASP A 1012 -45.75 -37.77 -3.92
CA ASP A 1012 -46.35 -39.01 -4.39
C ASP A 1012 -46.08 -40.13 -3.37
N TYR A 1013 -46.99 -40.30 -2.41
CA TYR A 1013 -46.91 -41.32 -1.36
C TYR A 1013 -47.13 -42.76 -1.86
N SER A 1014 -47.49 -42.95 -3.14
CA SER A 1014 -47.49 -44.29 -3.74
C SER A 1014 -46.07 -44.81 -3.94
N ASN A 1015 -45.06 -43.93 -3.95
CA ASN A 1015 -43.65 -44.31 -3.94
C ASN A 1015 -43.19 -44.64 -2.52
N GLU A 1016 -42.70 -45.87 -2.31
CA GLU A 1016 -41.96 -46.21 -1.10
C GLU A 1016 -40.53 -45.67 -1.19
N PHE A 1017 -40.20 -44.67 -0.38
CA PHE A 1017 -38.85 -44.08 -0.35
C PHE A 1017 -37.85 -45.04 0.29
N LYS A 1018 -36.67 -45.18 -0.32
CA LYS A 1018 -35.55 -45.92 0.27
C LYS A 1018 -34.91 -45.12 1.41
N LYS A 1019 -34.80 -43.80 1.25
CA LYS A 1019 -34.24 -42.87 2.23
C LYS A 1019 -34.99 -41.55 2.23
N VAL A 1020 -35.21 -40.99 3.42
CA VAL A 1020 -35.74 -39.64 3.61
C VAL A 1020 -34.74 -38.82 4.41
N PHE A 1021 -34.19 -37.79 3.80
CA PHE A 1021 -33.29 -36.82 4.42
C PHE A 1021 -34.10 -35.64 4.95
N ILE A 1022 -33.91 -35.29 6.22
CA ILE A 1022 -34.67 -34.22 6.88
C ILE A 1022 -33.69 -33.27 7.55
N LEU A 1023 -33.76 -31.99 7.19
CA LEU A 1023 -33.14 -30.89 7.93
C LEU A 1023 -34.19 -30.31 8.88
N LYS A 1024 -34.02 -30.45 10.19
CA LYS A 1024 -34.99 -29.97 11.19
C LYS A 1024 -34.34 -29.25 12.36
N VAL A 1025 -35.12 -28.46 13.10
CA VAL A 1025 -34.69 -27.88 14.37
C VAL A 1025 -34.59 -28.99 15.43
N HIS A 1026 -33.50 -28.98 16.19
CA HIS A 1026 -33.24 -29.93 17.26
C HIS A 1026 -34.35 -29.87 18.32
N ASN A 1027 -34.76 -31.05 18.82
CA ASN A 1027 -35.88 -31.23 19.74
C ASN A 1027 -37.28 -30.80 19.24
N GLN A 1028 -37.44 -30.50 17.94
CA GLN A 1028 -38.78 -30.40 17.33
C GLN A 1028 -39.19 -31.75 16.74
N ASP A 1029 -40.48 -32.07 16.87
CA ASP A 1029 -41.09 -33.25 16.25
C ASP A 1029 -41.03 -33.12 14.72
N MET A 1030 -40.75 -34.24 14.03
CA MET A 1030 -40.75 -34.27 12.56
C MET A 1030 -42.16 -34.01 12.05
N ILE A 1031 -42.35 -32.98 11.24
CA ILE A 1031 -43.68 -32.64 10.69
C ILE A 1031 -44.12 -33.73 9.70
N ILE A 1032 -43.18 -34.26 8.92
CA ILE A 1032 -43.45 -35.33 7.94
C ILE A 1032 -43.98 -36.63 8.58
N SER A 1033 -43.81 -36.84 9.88
CA SER A 1033 -44.36 -38.00 10.60
C SER A 1033 -45.89 -38.11 10.55
N LYS A 1034 -46.57 -37.00 10.24
CA LYS A 1034 -48.03 -36.97 10.02
C LYS A 1034 -48.47 -37.54 8.66
N TYR A 1035 -47.52 -37.68 7.72
CA TYR A 1035 -47.79 -38.02 6.32
C TYR A 1035 -47.12 -39.34 5.91
N ILE A 1036 -45.95 -39.64 6.48
CA ILE A 1036 -45.22 -40.89 6.26
C ILE A 1036 -45.14 -41.64 7.59
N ASP A 1037 -45.42 -42.95 7.54
CA ASP A 1037 -45.21 -43.84 8.68
C ASP A 1037 -43.71 -44.04 8.94
N ILE A 1038 -43.14 -43.17 9.77
CA ILE A 1038 -41.72 -43.17 10.11
C ILE A 1038 -41.28 -44.42 10.88
N THR A 1039 -42.21 -45.21 11.44
CA THR A 1039 -41.88 -46.45 12.16
C THR A 1039 -41.30 -47.53 11.25
N LYS A 1040 -41.46 -47.39 9.94
CA LYS A 1040 -40.87 -48.27 8.91
C LYS A 1040 -39.41 -47.96 8.59
N TYR A 1041 -38.84 -46.94 9.22
CA TYR A 1041 -37.51 -46.44 8.93
C TYR A 1041 -36.64 -46.43 10.18
N LYS A 1042 -35.36 -46.76 9.99
CA LYS A 1042 -34.31 -46.56 10.98
C LYS A 1042 -33.79 -45.12 10.89
N GLU A 1043 -33.85 -44.41 12.00
CA GLU A 1043 -33.34 -43.05 12.11
C GLU A 1043 -31.82 -43.03 12.35
N ASN A 1044 -31.10 -42.26 11.54
CA ASN A 1044 -29.68 -41.98 11.71
C ASN A 1044 -29.42 -40.46 11.68
N ILE A 1045 -28.76 -39.92 12.70
CA ILE A 1045 -28.30 -38.52 12.70
C ILE A 1045 -27.00 -38.45 11.88
N ILE A 1046 -27.03 -37.75 10.74
CA ILE A 1046 -25.83 -37.55 9.89
C ILE A 1046 -24.92 -36.50 10.52
N THR A 1047 -25.49 -35.37 10.94
CA THR A 1047 -24.76 -34.27 11.59
C THR A 1047 -25.72 -33.46 12.43
N SER A 1048 -25.19 -32.84 13.48
CA SER A 1048 -25.87 -31.87 14.33
C SER A 1048 -25.02 -30.60 14.38
N SER A 1049 -25.64 -29.43 14.21
CA SER A 1049 -24.92 -28.15 14.16
C SER A 1049 -25.83 -26.98 14.54
N PHE A 1050 -25.23 -25.83 14.88
CA PHE A 1050 -25.97 -24.57 14.91
C PHE A 1050 -26.05 -24.01 13.48
N PHE A 1051 -27.25 -23.66 13.03
CA PHE A 1051 -27.56 -23.26 11.65
C PHE A 1051 -28.79 -22.35 11.65
N ASN A 1052 -28.71 -21.18 11.01
CA ASN A 1052 -29.83 -20.22 10.91
C ASN A 1052 -30.47 -19.86 12.27
N GLU A 1053 -29.65 -19.48 13.25
CA GLU A 1053 -30.05 -19.15 14.64
C GLU A 1053 -30.71 -20.27 15.44
N ALA A 1054 -30.75 -21.50 14.91
CA ALA A 1054 -31.30 -22.66 15.58
C ALA A 1054 -30.25 -23.79 15.68
N HIS A 1055 -30.37 -24.63 16.70
CA HIS A 1055 -29.71 -25.93 16.68
C HIS A 1055 -30.48 -26.83 15.71
N VAL A 1056 -29.82 -27.43 14.72
CA VAL A 1056 -30.45 -28.26 13.69
C VAL A 1056 -29.77 -29.61 13.56
N ASP A 1057 -30.55 -30.60 13.14
CA ASP A 1057 -30.07 -31.93 12.81
C ASP A 1057 -30.36 -32.23 11.33
N ILE A 1058 -29.42 -32.91 10.67
CA ILE A 1058 -29.70 -33.63 9.43
C ILE A 1058 -29.86 -35.10 9.75
N LEU A 1059 -31.06 -35.60 9.47
CA LEU A 1059 -31.45 -36.97 9.69
C LEU A 1059 -31.54 -37.71 8.37
N CYS A 1060 -31.24 -39.00 8.40
CA CYS A 1060 -31.58 -39.96 7.36
C CYS A 1060 -32.50 -41.02 7.97
N LEU A 1061 -33.73 -41.08 7.49
CA LEU A 1061 -34.65 -42.18 7.73
C LEU A 1061 -34.41 -43.22 6.63
N GLU A 1062 -33.86 -44.37 7.01
CA GLU A 1062 -33.50 -45.43 6.07
C GLU A 1062 -34.42 -46.62 6.23
N LYS A 1063 -35.00 -47.10 5.13
CA LYS A 1063 -35.91 -48.25 5.17
C LYS A 1063 -35.13 -49.51 5.55
N GLU A 1064 -35.60 -50.25 6.55
CA GLU A 1064 -34.98 -51.52 7.01
C GLU A 1064 -34.96 -52.61 5.93
#